data_AF-A0A8J4VBY2-F1
#
_entry.id   AF-A0A8J4VBY2-F1
#
_cell.length_a   1.000
_cell.length_b   1.000
_cell.length_c   1.000
_cell.angle_alpha   90.00
_cell.angle_beta   90.00
_cell.angle_gamma   90.00
#
_symmetry.space_group_name_H-M   'P 1'
#
loop_
_entity.id
_entity.type
_entity.pdbx_description
1 polymer ?
#
loop_
_entity_poly.entity_id
_entity_poly.type
_entity_poly.pdbx_seq_one_letter_code
_entity_poly.pdbx_strand_id
1 'polypeptide(L)'
;MDDLLQQLQPLLLINQLNQHHEESLEKQKAIFNPSTVAVSSKSDKVIDDFYKEENDYYFKKSKELKTLCNNFIHKQNHLILQGLELQSNSINNNSNSSLSTSSPIGSEPSFNQLRIRSSSSGSAQNTTLLSSSAAILSSSNSSLSCSSSSSLSSSISSGGNPLARSLSISFEDFPLLMLEQQRYMIQYSNLLIQELSQSSSIINIHKEHIDQLVRDCGFVVSTMLHEKLAELHNLSKHISILQKELEKIVIYFSSEEGSRNDNNNATCKGQLDLLSNSAILIFQKQPFPGIIKRFKQIHSDEFILELLTTSHFPYTYGKVKVHSNSPISSLSSSGSLNNPSIDSPTNSNTINTSTTTTTTTTTTTTSTTSTTTSTTSLSSSSSNIPIPSGSSSLSSSSSSSGSNIGASASTTNANSTSSSSTQINANSKSDLFEQQTFDLISAPEGNRMIAKIPIKFTKGTTQFSTLKFTLNLIHKETKEQFTIETENSEKFVVFTNDSQWVDYYCLLLKEEVFLYQADSQQYLFQQVLHPRVIQIVQMYFHLCLKIYKKHPSHYPNLSAEPLKDLLNQISDDNMITLDQFDSFISVLSPVFKVLKYQKHAMDLWNSGLIFLFIKDEKIQEYLNGKPGKFLIQFSLNHPYTWVIKYFDEKESMIKEILVDMKLDLTGDRANKSLVTYIENNLQSFKEICQFDQKHNQIHFLNKNEALTQIKQKT
;
A
#
# COMPACT_ATOMS: atom_id res chain seq x y z
N MET A 1 -2.93 26.06 -34.80
CA MET A 1 -3.42 26.71 -33.56
C MET A 1 -3.54 25.67 -32.45
N ASP A 2 -4.08 24.50 -32.76
CA ASP A 2 -4.31 23.41 -31.79
C ASP A 2 -3.05 22.91 -31.07
N ASP A 3 -1.89 22.80 -31.74
CA ASP A 3 -0.62 22.45 -31.08
C ASP A 3 -0.26 23.42 -29.93
N LEU A 4 -0.46 24.73 -30.13
CA LEU A 4 -0.14 25.74 -29.13
C LEU A 4 -1.15 25.74 -27.98
N LEU A 5 -2.41 25.38 -28.26
CA LEU A 5 -3.42 25.12 -27.24
C LEU A 5 -3.08 23.87 -26.41
N GLN A 6 -2.54 22.83 -27.07
CA GLN A 6 -2.08 21.60 -26.44
C GLN A 6 -0.84 21.83 -25.56
N GLN A 7 0.07 22.72 -25.97
CA GLN A 7 1.24 23.15 -25.16
C GLN A 7 0.85 23.99 -23.93
N LEU A 8 -0.26 24.73 -23.98
CA LEU A 8 -0.76 25.50 -22.83
C LEU A 8 -1.59 24.68 -21.83
N GLN A 9 -2.05 23.48 -22.24
CA GLN A 9 -2.90 22.62 -21.41
C GLN A 9 -2.28 22.22 -20.05
N PRO A 10 -0.96 21.97 -19.92
CA PRO A 10 -0.31 21.76 -18.63
C PRO A 10 -0.37 23.01 -17.73
N LEU A 11 -0.06 24.20 -18.26
CA LEU A 11 -0.09 25.45 -17.47
C LEU A 11 -1.51 25.78 -16.98
N LEU A 12 -2.52 25.54 -17.82
CA LEU A 12 -3.93 25.68 -17.43
C LEU A 12 -4.30 24.73 -16.28
N LEU A 13 -3.75 23.51 -16.28
CA LEU A 13 -3.95 22.53 -15.21
C LEU A 13 -3.29 22.96 -13.88
N ILE A 14 -2.10 23.56 -13.90
CA ILE A 14 -1.48 24.16 -12.69
C ILE A 14 -2.42 25.22 -12.10
N ASN A 15 -2.89 26.15 -12.93
CA ASN A 15 -3.73 27.24 -12.47
C ASN A 15 -5.04 26.72 -11.82
N GLN A 16 -5.67 25.72 -12.45
CA GLN A 16 -6.85 25.05 -11.89
C GLN A 16 -6.57 24.32 -10.56
N LEU A 17 -5.39 23.73 -10.39
CA LEU A 17 -4.99 23.06 -9.15
C LEU A 17 -4.69 24.05 -8.02
N ASN A 18 -4.04 25.18 -8.33
CA ASN A 18 -3.75 26.23 -7.37
C ASN A 18 -5.04 26.92 -6.91
N GLN A 19 -5.90 27.31 -7.86
CA GLN A 19 -7.21 27.89 -7.55
C GLN A 19 -8.04 26.95 -6.66
N HIS A 20 -8.13 25.67 -7.00
CA HIS A 20 -8.87 24.70 -6.17
C HIS A 20 -8.24 24.50 -4.80
N HIS A 21 -6.90 24.56 -4.68
CA HIS A 21 -6.23 24.47 -3.39
C HIS A 21 -6.55 25.67 -2.49
N GLU A 22 -6.55 26.89 -3.04
CA GLU A 22 -6.97 28.09 -2.32
C GLU A 22 -8.47 28.01 -1.90
N GLU A 23 -9.36 27.62 -2.81
CA GLU A 23 -10.78 27.39 -2.52
C GLU A 23 -10.99 26.31 -1.44
N SER A 24 -10.22 25.21 -1.48
CA SER A 24 -10.24 24.13 -0.50
C SER A 24 -9.76 24.60 0.88
N LEU A 25 -8.69 25.39 0.95
CA LEU A 25 -8.21 25.99 2.20
C LEU A 25 -9.23 26.99 2.80
N GLU A 26 -9.95 27.74 1.97
CA GLU A 26 -11.03 28.62 2.44
C GLU A 26 -12.24 27.83 2.96
N LYS A 27 -12.68 26.80 2.22
CA LYS A 27 -13.72 25.85 2.68
C LYS A 27 -13.32 25.20 4.00
N GLN A 28 -12.08 24.71 4.12
CA GLN A 28 -11.55 24.11 5.35
C GLN A 28 -11.59 25.11 6.51
N LYS A 29 -11.11 26.34 6.31
CA LYS A 29 -11.19 27.40 7.35
C LYS A 29 -12.63 27.68 7.77
N ALA A 30 -13.59 27.67 6.84
CA ALA A 30 -15.01 27.86 7.16
C ALA A 30 -15.62 26.68 7.95
N ILE A 31 -15.26 25.44 7.61
CA ILE A 31 -15.72 24.20 8.25
C ILE A 31 -15.15 24.07 9.67
N PHE A 32 -13.86 24.37 9.87
CA PHE A 32 -13.14 24.17 11.13
C PHE A 32 -13.05 25.44 12.01
N ASN A 33 -13.69 26.56 11.63
CA ASN A 33 -13.72 27.74 12.47
C ASN A 33 -14.53 27.45 13.76
N PRO A 34 -13.93 27.55 14.97
CA PRO A 34 -14.63 27.22 16.22
C PRO A 34 -15.85 28.10 16.48
N SER A 35 -15.95 29.29 15.86
CA SER A 35 -17.14 30.15 15.95
C SER A 35 -18.38 29.59 15.25
N THR A 36 -18.24 28.70 14.26
CA THR A 36 -19.37 28.10 13.51
C THR A 36 -19.72 26.68 13.96
N VAL A 37 -18.80 25.98 14.62
CA VAL A 37 -18.95 24.54 14.98
C VAL A 37 -19.88 24.29 16.18
N ALA A 38 -20.21 25.31 16.97
CA ALA A 38 -20.80 25.15 18.31
C ALA A 38 -22.11 24.33 18.41
N VAL A 39 -22.98 24.28 17.39
CA VAL A 39 -24.26 23.55 17.46
C VAL A 39 -24.75 23.02 16.09
N SER A 40 -24.46 21.75 15.75
CA SER A 40 -25.44 20.78 15.21
C SER A 40 -24.80 19.55 14.56
N SER A 41 -25.53 18.44 14.52
CA SER A 41 -25.24 17.22 13.74
C SER A 41 -25.15 17.40 12.22
N LYS A 42 -25.27 18.63 11.70
CA LYS A 42 -25.01 18.94 10.29
C LYS A 42 -23.50 19.02 9.98
N SER A 43 -22.65 19.25 10.98
CA SER A 43 -21.18 19.32 10.82
C SER A 43 -20.61 18.09 10.13
N ASP A 44 -20.96 16.90 10.64
CA ASP A 44 -20.34 15.63 10.26
C ASP A 44 -20.65 15.33 8.77
N LYS A 45 -21.87 15.60 8.32
CA LYS A 45 -22.23 15.48 6.90
C LYS A 45 -21.51 16.50 6.01
N VAL A 46 -21.37 17.75 6.44
CA VAL A 46 -20.64 18.78 5.65
C VAL A 46 -19.16 18.40 5.49
N ILE A 47 -18.56 17.82 6.53
CA ILE A 47 -17.20 17.29 6.49
C ILE A 47 -17.09 16.10 5.51
N ASP A 48 -18.02 15.14 5.58
CA ASP A 48 -18.05 13.99 4.66
C ASP A 48 -18.26 14.40 3.19
N ASP A 49 -19.19 15.33 2.94
CA ASP A 49 -19.47 15.86 1.59
C ASP A 49 -18.25 16.61 1.03
N PHE A 50 -17.55 17.41 1.86
CA PHE A 50 -16.28 18.07 1.50
C PHE A 50 -15.17 17.06 1.17
N TYR A 51 -14.93 16.08 2.04
CA TYR A 51 -13.91 15.04 1.79
C TYR A 51 -14.17 14.24 0.52
N LYS A 52 -15.43 14.01 0.19
CA LYS A 52 -15.82 13.38 -1.07
C LYS A 52 -15.54 14.28 -2.28
N GLU A 53 -15.89 15.57 -2.19
CA GLU A 53 -15.62 16.57 -3.24
C GLU A 53 -14.11 16.64 -3.57
N GLU A 54 -13.27 16.80 -2.55
CA GLU A 54 -11.80 16.85 -2.71
C GLU A 54 -11.27 15.56 -3.34
N ASN A 55 -11.68 14.39 -2.83
CA ASN A 55 -11.24 13.10 -3.36
C ASN A 55 -11.63 12.91 -4.83
N ASP A 56 -12.87 13.24 -5.21
CA ASP A 56 -13.35 13.14 -6.59
C ASP A 56 -12.62 14.15 -7.51
N TYR A 57 -12.31 15.35 -7.03
CA TYR A 57 -11.51 16.35 -7.76
C TYR A 57 -10.08 15.87 -8.04
N TYR A 58 -9.30 15.51 -7.00
CA TYR A 58 -7.92 15.06 -7.19
C TYR A 58 -7.83 13.75 -7.98
N PHE A 59 -8.81 12.84 -7.84
CA PHE A 59 -8.90 11.63 -8.66
C PHE A 59 -9.17 11.93 -10.15
N LYS A 60 -9.99 12.94 -10.45
CA LYS A 60 -10.20 13.40 -11.83
C LYS A 60 -8.94 14.07 -12.39
N LYS A 61 -8.32 14.99 -11.63
CA LYS A 61 -7.14 15.74 -12.09
C LYS A 61 -5.90 14.87 -12.27
N SER A 62 -5.68 13.87 -11.42
CA SER A 62 -4.60 12.89 -11.61
C SER A 62 -4.78 12.04 -12.88
N LYS A 63 -6.02 11.71 -13.28
CA LYS A 63 -6.30 11.06 -14.59
C LYS A 63 -6.03 11.99 -15.78
N GLU A 64 -6.44 13.25 -15.69
CA GLU A 64 -6.15 14.26 -16.73
C GLU A 64 -4.63 14.42 -16.89
N LEU A 65 -3.90 14.63 -15.79
CA LEU A 65 -2.43 14.76 -15.76
C LEU A 65 -1.73 13.52 -16.32
N LYS A 66 -2.12 12.31 -15.89
CA LYS A 66 -1.58 11.05 -16.41
C LYS A 66 -1.78 10.91 -17.93
N THR A 67 -2.94 11.33 -18.44
CA THR A 67 -3.22 11.29 -19.89
C THR A 67 -2.35 12.27 -20.65
N LEU A 68 -2.18 13.49 -20.15
CA LEU A 68 -1.29 14.50 -20.72
C LEU A 68 0.16 14.02 -20.78
N CYS A 69 0.71 13.54 -19.67
CA CYS A 69 2.09 13.08 -19.63
C CYS A 69 2.31 11.81 -20.47
N ASN A 70 1.34 10.88 -20.55
CA ASN A 70 1.45 9.72 -21.45
C ASN A 70 1.51 10.16 -22.92
N ASN A 71 0.60 11.04 -23.35
CA ASN A 71 0.59 11.57 -24.71
C ASN A 71 1.90 12.31 -25.04
N PHE A 72 2.40 13.07 -24.07
CA PHE A 72 3.66 13.79 -24.16
C PHE A 72 4.87 12.85 -24.29
N ILE A 73 4.98 11.82 -23.45
CA ILE A 73 6.04 10.79 -23.51
C ILE A 73 5.98 10.04 -24.86
N HIS A 74 4.78 9.73 -25.37
CA HIS A 74 4.62 9.15 -26.71
C HIS A 74 5.12 10.08 -27.83
N LYS A 75 4.78 11.38 -27.77
CA LYS A 75 5.25 12.40 -28.73
C LYS A 75 6.78 12.48 -28.69
N GLN A 76 7.40 12.59 -27.50
CA GLN A 76 8.85 12.62 -27.34
C GLN A 76 9.54 11.36 -27.88
N ASN A 77 9.08 10.17 -27.54
CA ASN A 77 9.68 8.92 -28.02
C ASN A 77 9.66 8.84 -29.56
N HIS A 78 8.55 9.24 -30.20
CA HIS A 78 8.46 9.32 -31.66
C HIS A 78 9.50 10.29 -32.26
N LEU A 79 9.68 11.45 -31.65
CA LEU A 79 10.60 12.49 -32.12
C LEU A 79 12.07 12.10 -31.94
N ILE A 80 12.43 11.44 -30.84
CA ILE A 80 13.80 10.96 -30.63
C ILE A 80 14.14 9.84 -31.63
N LEU A 81 13.19 8.92 -31.88
CA LEU A 81 13.35 7.89 -32.93
C LEU A 81 13.57 8.53 -34.31
N GLN A 82 12.77 9.54 -34.68
CA GLN A 82 12.93 10.27 -35.94
C GLN A 82 14.30 10.99 -36.03
N GLY A 83 14.78 11.58 -34.93
CA GLY A 83 16.12 12.20 -34.87
C GLY A 83 17.25 11.18 -35.07
N LEU A 84 17.15 10.01 -34.44
CA LEU A 84 18.11 8.92 -34.57
C LEU A 84 18.10 8.30 -35.99
N GLU A 85 16.94 8.17 -36.62
CA GLU A 85 16.82 7.74 -38.02
C GLU A 85 17.56 8.72 -38.96
N LEU A 86 17.34 10.02 -38.81
CA LEU A 86 18.04 11.05 -39.59
C LEU A 86 19.56 10.99 -39.42
N GLN A 87 20.05 10.78 -38.19
CA GLN A 87 21.47 10.60 -37.90
C GLN A 87 22.04 9.35 -38.59
N SER A 88 21.33 8.22 -38.52
CA SER A 88 21.76 6.96 -39.15
C SER A 88 21.86 7.06 -40.68
N ASN A 89 20.93 7.80 -41.31
CA ASN A 89 20.93 8.06 -42.74
C ASN A 89 22.10 8.95 -43.18
N SER A 90 22.48 9.96 -42.37
CA SER A 90 23.65 10.81 -42.65
C SER A 90 24.97 10.00 -42.63
N ILE A 91 25.14 9.10 -41.66
CA ILE A 91 26.32 8.23 -41.54
C ILE A 91 26.43 7.27 -42.73
N ASN A 92 25.32 6.62 -43.12
CA ASN A 92 25.29 5.66 -44.23
C ASN A 92 25.54 6.32 -45.60
N ASN A 93 25.09 7.56 -45.81
CA ASN A 93 25.34 8.28 -47.07
C ASN A 93 26.81 8.68 -47.25
N ASN A 94 27.51 9.01 -46.16
CA ASN A 94 28.95 9.31 -46.19
C ASN A 94 29.84 8.07 -46.37
N SER A 95 29.36 6.88 -46.03
CA SER A 95 30.14 5.63 -46.21
C SER A 95 30.02 5.02 -47.61
N ASN A 96 28.99 5.38 -48.39
CA ASN A 96 28.78 4.87 -49.75
C ASN A 96 29.39 5.73 -50.88
N SER A 97 29.95 6.91 -50.56
CA SER A 97 30.56 7.81 -51.56
C SER A 97 32.04 7.53 -51.85
N SER A 98 32.65 6.52 -51.20
CA SER A 98 34.10 6.28 -51.22
C SER A 98 34.51 4.84 -51.51
N LEU A 99 33.97 4.20 -52.55
CA LEU A 99 34.74 3.20 -53.34
C LEU A 99 34.10 2.90 -54.72
N SER A 100 34.74 3.34 -55.80
CA SER A 100 34.44 2.90 -57.18
C SER A 100 35.72 2.74 -58.02
N THR A 101 36.70 2.02 -57.48
CA THR A 101 37.85 1.50 -58.25
C THR A 101 37.74 -0.01 -58.42
N SER A 102 37.64 -0.44 -59.67
CA SER A 102 37.43 -1.83 -60.08
C SER A 102 38.72 -2.66 -60.11
N SER A 103 38.71 -3.87 -59.55
CA SER A 103 39.35 -5.07 -60.13
C SER A 103 38.90 -6.37 -59.41
N PRO A 104 39.00 -7.56 -60.03
CA PRO A 104 38.24 -8.75 -59.60
C PRO A 104 39.08 -9.93 -59.08
N ILE A 105 38.36 -10.97 -58.62
CA ILE A 105 38.80 -12.36 -58.32
C ILE A 105 39.47 -12.59 -56.95
N GLY A 106 38.89 -13.48 -56.14
CA GLY A 106 39.51 -14.00 -54.90
C GLY A 106 38.53 -14.72 -53.98
N SER A 107 38.52 -16.05 -54.02
CA SER A 107 37.64 -17.00 -53.32
C SER A 107 37.45 -16.84 -51.79
N GLU A 108 36.23 -17.21 -51.38
CA GLU A 108 35.74 -17.68 -50.05
C GLU A 108 36.75 -18.50 -49.19
N PRO A 109 36.55 -18.61 -47.85
CA PRO A 109 35.46 -19.42 -47.30
C PRO A 109 34.67 -18.88 -46.09
N SER A 110 33.47 -19.46 -45.95
CA SER A 110 32.39 -19.25 -44.98
C SER A 110 32.71 -19.45 -43.49
N PHE A 111 31.97 -18.73 -42.60
CA PHE A 111 31.59 -19.25 -41.28
C PHE A 111 30.21 -18.74 -40.76
N ASN A 112 29.24 -19.66 -40.72
CA ASN A 112 28.02 -19.76 -39.89
C ASN A 112 27.31 -18.51 -39.31
N GLN A 113 26.12 -18.22 -39.85
CA GLN A 113 25.03 -17.55 -39.13
C GLN A 113 24.25 -18.54 -38.24
N LEU A 114 23.94 -18.13 -37.00
CA LEU A 114 23.13 -18.89 -36.05
C LEU A 114 21.63 -18.66 -36.30
N ARG A 115 20.97 -19.69 -36.84
CA ARG A 115 19.56 -19.68 -37.27
C ARG A 115 18.63 -20.14 -36.13
N ILE A 116 17.99 -19.20 -35.44
CA ILE A 116 16.93 -19.55 -34.47
C ILE A 116 15.69 -19.98 -35.24
N ARG A 117 15.28 -21.24 -35.06
CA ARG A 117 14.05 -21.81 -35.63
C ARG A 117 12.85 -21.44 -34.76
N SER A 118 11.84 -20.81 -35.33
CA SER A 118 10.48 -20.84 -34.80
C SER A 118 9.78 -22.11 -35.27
N SER A 119 9.40 -22.98 -34.32
CA SER A 119 8.61 -24.19 -34.60
C SER A 119 7.14 -23.94 -34.28
N SER A 120 6.29 -23.95 -35.30
CA SER A 120 4.84 -23.93 -35.17
C SER A 120 4.24 -25.34 -35.40
N SER A 121 3.38 -25.79 -34.49
CA SER A 121 2.28 -26.76 -34.69
C SER A 121 1.69 -27.18 -33.33
N GLY A 122 0.36 -27.32 -33.24
CA GLY A 122 -0.30 -27.78 -32.01
C GLY A 122 -1.69 -27.19 -31.79
N SER A 123 -2.68 -27.66 -32.56
CA SER A 123 -4.09 -27.23 -32.52
C SER A 123 -4.95 -28.00 -31.51
N ALA A 124 -5.93 -27.35 -30.86
CA ALA A 124 -7.25 -27.81 -30.38
C ALA A 124 -7.67 -27.06 -29.08
N GLN A 125 -8.94 -26.84 -28.72
CA GLN A 125 -10.21 -26.83 -29.45
C GLN A 125 -11.23 -25.99 -28.64
N ASN A 126 -12.28 -25.49 -29.30
CA ASN A 126 -13.57 -24.98 -28.81
C ASN A 126 -13.89 -24.97 -27.29
N THR A 127 -14.35 -23.82 -26.80
CA THR A 127 -15.69 -23.72 -26.16
C THR A 127 -16.28 -22.32 -26.32
N THR A 128 -17.39 -22.21 -27.06
CA THR A 128 -18.31 -21.07 -27.04
C THR A 128 -19.27 -21.15 -25.87
N LEU A 129 -19.53 -20.05 -25.15
CA LEU A 129 -20.76 -19.87 -24.39
C LEU A 129 -21.14 -18.38 -24.29
N LEU A 130 -22.44 -18.10 -24.19
CA LEU A 130 -23.02 -16.77 -24.32
C LEU A 130 -23.02 -15.98 -23.01
N SER A 131 -22.92 -14.65 -23.12
CA SER A 131 -23.66 -13.74 -22.24
C SER A 131 -23.92 -12.39 -22.92
N SER A 132 -25.18 -12.13 -23.23
CA SER A 132 -25.67 -10.85 -23.76
C SER A 132 -25.75 -9.76 -22.68
N SER A 133 -26.05 -8.53 -23.13
CA SER A 133 -26.60 -7.40 -22.33
C SER A 133 -25.60 -6.36 -21.80
N ALA A 134 -25.29 -5.38 -22.64
CA ALA A 134 -25.17 -3.97 -22.22
C ALA A 134 -25.52 -3.07 -23.42
N ALA A 135 -26.60 -2.30 -23.30
CA ALA A 135 -26.99 -1.26 -24.25
C ALA A 135 -27.52 -0.04 -23.49
N ILE A 136 -27.54 1.12 -24.16
CA ILE A 136 -27.98 2.43 -23.65
C ILE A 136 -26.96 3.12 -22.72
N LEU A 137 -25.95 3.74 -23.33
CA LEU A 137 -25.92 5.21 -23.39
C LEU A 137 -25.08 5.65 -24.60
N SER A 138 -25.74 6.25 -25.58
CA SER A 138 -25.15 6.69 -26.84
C SER A 138 -24.70 8.15 -26.78
N SER A 139 -23.41 8.39 -27.02
CA SER A 139 -22.91 9.67 -27.52
C SER A 139 -22.05 9.43 -28.77
N SER A 140 -22.33 10.22 -29.80
CA SER A 140 -21.96 9.88 -31.18
C SER A 140 -20.52 10.27 -31.52
N ASN A 141 -19.66 9.28 -31.77
CA ASN A 141 -18.38 9.50 -32.45
C ASN A 141 -18.60 9.60 -33.96
N SER A 142 -18.66 10.82 -34.50
CA SER A 142 -18.52 11.06 -35.94
C SER A 142 -17.06 10.94 -36.34
N SER A 143 -16.71 9.82 -37.00
CA SER A 143 -15.39 9.61 -37.60
C SER A 143 -15.16 10.58 -38.77
N LEU A 144 -14.30 11.58 -38.59
CA LEU A 144 -13.77 12.41 -39.68
C LEU A 144 -12.31 12.02 -39.94
N SER A 145 -12.10 11.23 -40.99
CA SER A 145 -10.79 10.90 -41.54
C SER A 145 -10.26 12.07 -42.38
N CYS A 146 -9.50 12.97 -41.77
CA CYS A 146 -8.87 14.08 -42.46
C CYS A 146 -7.52 13.66 -43.07
N SER A 147 -7.57 13.07 -44.27
CA SER A 147 -6.38 12.85 -45.11
C SER A 147 -6.11 14.11 -45.93
N SER A 148 -5.26 15.00 -45.41
CA SER A 148 -4.96 16.30 -46.04
C SER A 148 -3.66 16.26 -46.85
N SER A 149 -3.67 15.58 -48.00
CA SER A 149 -2.64 15.74 -49.03
C SER A 149 -2.89 17.01 -49.83
N SER A 150 -2.04 18.03 -49.65
CA SER A 150 -2.11 19.30 -50.38
C SER A 150 -1.62 19.16 -51.83
N SER A 151 -2.51 18.74 -52.72
CA SER A 151 -2.27 18.77 -54.17
C SER A 151 -2.28 20.22 -54.71
N LEU A 152 -1.11 20.76 -55.02
CA LEU A 152 -0.99 22.00 -55.81
C LEU A 152 -1.35 21.74 -57.28
N SER A 153 -2.54 22.17 -57.69
CA SER A 153 -2.96 22.16 -59.09
C SER A 153 -2.51 23.44 -59.80
N SER A 154 -1.53 23.33 -60.71
CA SER A 154 -1.17 24.40 -61.64
C SER A 154 -2.03 24.35 -62.91
N SER A 155 -2.71 25.45 -63.21
CA SER A 155 -3.38 25.64 -64.50
C SER A 155 -2.39 26.08 -65.57
N ILE A 156 -2.50 25.45 -66.75
CA ILE A 156 -1.59 25.65 -67.88
C ILE A 156 -1.81 27.02 -68.53
N SER A 157 -0.73 27.78 -68.76
CA SER A 157 -0.65 28.71 -69.88
C SER A 157 0.67 28.49 -70.63
N SER A 158 0.63 28.69 -71.95
CA SER A 158 1.63 28.19 -72.89
C SER A 158 2.77 29.17 -73.14
N GLY A 159 4.01 28.66 -73.19
CA GLY A 159 5.07 29.26 -74.00
C GLY A 159 6.44 29.38 -73.32
N GLY A 160 7.44 28.70 -73.89
CA GLY A 160 8.86 28.92 -73.61
C GLY A 160 9.50 27.89 -72.67
N ASN A 161 10.49 27.17 -73.17
CA ASN A 161 11.41 26.36 -72.36
C ASN A 161 12.26 27.27 -71.44
N PRO A 162 12.26 27.07 -70.12
CA PRO A 162 13.40 27.40 -69.27
C PRO A 162 14.28 26.15 -69.11
N LEU A 163 15.60 26.33 -69.19
CA LEU A 163 16.57 25.25 -69.01
C LEU A 163 16.34 24.48 -67.71
N ALA A 164 16.51 23.15 -67.79
CA ALA A 164 16.71 22.31 -66.62
C ALA A 164 18.00 22.71 -65.90
N ARG A 165 17.91 23.69 -64.99
CA ARG A 165 18.95 23.92 -63.98
C ARG A 165 18.91 22.75 -63.02
N SER A 166 19.79 21.77 -63.25
CA SER A 166 20.20 20.88 -62.17
C SER A 166 20.77 21.75 -61.05
N LEU A 167 20.06 21.84 -59.93
CA LEU A 167 20.62 22.35 -58.69
C LEU A 167 21.64 21.33 -58.21
N SER A 168 22.86 21.43 -58.74
CA SER A 168 24.04 20.81 -58.15
C SER A 168 24.29 21.50 -56.83
N ILE A 169 23.65 21.02 -55.77
CA ILE A 169 24.04 21.33 -54.39
C ILE A 169 25.53 21.01 -54.32
N SER A 170 26.35 22.01 -54.03
CA SER A 170 27.79 21.81 -54.01
C SER A 170 28.13 20.97 -52.79
N PHE A 171 29.19 20.16 -52.87
CA PHE A 171 29.64 19.38 -51.72
C PHE A 171 30.06 20.29 -50.53
N GLU A 172 30.35 21.57 -50.81
CA GLU A 172 30.66 22.62 -49.83
C GLU A 172 29.43 23.11 -49.04
N ASP A 173 28.21 22.89 -49.53
CA ASP A 173 26.96 23.27 -48.83
C ASP A 173 26.56 22.24 -47.74
N PHE A 174 27.06 21.00 -47.83
CA PHE A 174 26.66 19.90 -46.93
C PHE A 174 27.01 20.14 -45.44
N PRO A 175 28.20 20.70 -45.08
CA PRO A 175 28.50 21.06 -43.70
C PRO A 175 27.59 22.16 -43.15
N LEU A 176 27.14 23.10 -43.99
CA LEU A 176 26.23 24.18 -43.59
C LEU A 176 24.85 23.61 -43.24
N LEU A 177 24.32 22.72 -44.08
CA LEU A 177 23.05 22.03 -43.86
C LEU A 177 23.07 21.19 -42.57
N MET A 178 24.18 20.48 -42.31
CA MET A 178 24.39 19.73 -41.07
C MET A 178 24.38 20.63 -39.82
N LEU A 179 25.04 21.79 -39.87
CA LEU A 179 25.03 22.77 -38.77
C LEU A 179 23.65 23.40 -38.54
N GLU A 180 22.89 23.68 -39.60
CA GLU A 180 21.51 24.17 -39.49
C GLU A 180 20.59 23.11 -38.85
N GLN A 181 20.72 21.85 -39.28
CA GLN A 181 19.99 20.73 -38.67
C GLN A 181 20.38 20.51 -37.20
N GLN A 182 21.66 20.62 -36.85
CA GLN A 182 22.16 20.54 -35.48
C GLN A 182 21.58 21.66 -34.60
N ARG A 183 21.56 22.90 -35.09
CA ARG A 183 20.94 24.04 -34.39
C ARG A 183 19.44 23.84 -34.18
N TYR A 184 18.73 23.33 -35.20
CA TYR A 184 17.32 22.97 -35.07
C TYR A 184 17.10 21.90 -33.98
N MET A 185 17.90 20.84 -33.96
CA MET A 185 17.84 19.79 -32.94
C MET A 185 18.15 20.32 -31.52
N ILE A 186 19.11 21.22 -31.36
CA ILE A 186 19.41 21.88 -30.06
C ILE A 186 18.22 22.73 -29.61
N GLN A 187 17.71 23.62 -30.48
CA GLN A 187 16.55 24.48 -30.16
C GLN A 187 15.32 23.65 -29.78
N TYR A 188 15.05 22.58 -30.53
CA TYR A 188 13.93 21.70 -30.28
C TYR A 188 14.08 20.90 -28.98
N SER A 189 15.28 20.38 -28.71
CA SER A 189 15.57 19.67 -27.45
C SER A 189 15.42 20.58 -26.23
N ASN A 190 15.83 21.85 -26.33
CA ASN A 190 15.62 22.85 -25.28
C ASN A 190 14.12 23.12 -25.00
N LEU A 191 13.27 23.19 -26.03
CA LEU A 191 11.83 23.29 -25.87
C LEU A 191 11.24 22.06 -25.16
N LEU A 192 11.67 20.85 -25.56
CA LEU A 192 11.23 19.61 -24.91
C LEU A 192 11.69 19.50 -23.44
N ILE A 193 12.90 19.98 -23.11
CA ILE A 193 13.40 20.07 -21.73
C ILE A 193 12.53 21.05 -20.92
N GLN A 194 12.17 22.20 -21.50
CA GLN A 194 11.28 23.17 -20.87
C GLN A 194 9.89 22.58 -20.58
N GLU A 195 9.30 21.86 -21.54
CA GLU A 195 7.98 21.19 -21.38
C GLU A 195 8.03 20.05 -20.35
N LEU A 196 9.12 19.27 -20.29
CA LEU A 196 9.35 18.25 -19.24
C LEU A 196 9.51 18.89 -17.86
N SER A 197 10.31 19.95 -17.76
CA SER A 197 10.55 20.67 -16.50
C SER A 197 9.27 21.29 -15.95
N GLN A 198 8.44 21.88 -16.84
CA GLN A 198 7.09 22.31 -16.50
C GLN A 198 6.24 21.13 -16.00
N SER A 199 6.14 20.04 -16.77
CA SER A 199 5.36 18.84 -16.39
C SER A 199 5.79 18.24 -15.05
N SER A 200 7.10 18.17 -14.79
CA SER A 200 7.69 17.74 -13.51
C SER A 200 7.25 18.65 -12.36
N SER A 201 7.27 19.97 -12.59
CA SER A 201 6.80 20.97 -11.62
C SER A 201 5.32 20.81 -11.30
N ILE A 202 4.44 20.54 -12.30
CA ILE A 202 3.01 20.26 -12.05
C ILE A 202 2.85 19.06 -11.12
N ILE A 203 3.55 17.97 -11.42
CA ILE A 203 3.42 16.73 -10.65
C ILE A 203 3.92 16.94 -9.23
N ASN A 204 5.00 17.71 -9.05
CA ASN A 204 5.52 18.03 -7.72
C ASN A 204 4.57 18.94 -6.92
N ILE A 205 3.99 19.98 -7.52
CA ILE A 205 2.95 20.82 -6.88
C ILE A 205 1.74 19.96 -6.50
N HIS A 206 1.28 19.07 -7.39
CA HIS A 206 0.14 18.19 -7.12
C HIS A 206 0.42 17.17 -6.00
N LYS A 207 1.65 16.63 -5.94
CA LYS A 207 2.11 15.80 -4.81
C LYS A 207 2.12 16.60 -3.51
N GLU A 208 2.71 17.79 -3.52
CA GLU A 208 2.81 18.65 -2.34
C GLU A 208 1.43 19.06 -1.81
N HIS A 209 0.47 19.38 -2.68
CA HIS A 209 -0.91 19.65 -2.29
C HIS A 209 -1.60 18.41 -1.66
N ILE A 210 -1.39 17.20 -2.21
CA ILE A 210 -1.91 15.96 -1.61
C ILE A 210 -1.25 15.71 -0.25
N ASP A 211 0.08 15.79 -0.17
CA ASP A 211 0.86 15.62 1.06
C ASP A 211 0.43 16.61 2.16
N GLN A 212 0.17 17.86 1.78
CA GLN A 212 -0.31 18.90 2.68
C GLN A 212 -1.75 18.64 3.14
N LEU A 213 -2.64 18.16 2.26
CA LEU A 213 -3.98 17.69 2.65
C LEU A 213 -3.92 16.55 3.69
N VAL A 214 -2.97 15.62 3.57
CA VAL A 214 -2.78 14.56 4.58
C VAL A 214 -2.40 15.14 5.94
N ARG A 215 -1.47 16.11 5.93
CA ARG A 215 -0.91 16.73 7.15
C ARG A 215 -1.92 17.65 7.84
N ASP A 216 -2.48 18.62 7.10
CA ASP A 216 -3.23 19.74 7.67
C ASP A 216 -4.69 19.42 7.94
N CYS A 217 -5.34 18.65 7.06
CA CYS A 217 -6.76 18.30 7.21
C CYS A 217 -6.96 17.08 8.12
N GLY A 218 -5.88 16.48 8.64
CA GLY A 218 -5.91 15.16 9.26
C GLY A 218 -6.46 14.08 8.32
N PHE A 219 -6.43 14.33 7.01
CA PHE A 219 -7.16 13.58 6.00
C PHE A 219 -6.67 12.13 5.93
N VAL A 220 -7.60 11.19 5.99
CA VAL A 220 -7.31 9.81 5.62
C VAL A 220 -7.39 9.74 4.11
N VAL A 221 -6.25 9.94 3.46
CA VAL A 221 -6.09 9.74 2.01
C VAL A 221 -6.68 8.39 1.65
N SER A 222 -7.77 8.42 0.87
CA SER A 222 -8.43 7.20 0.42
C SER A 222 -7.41 6.28 -0.25
N THR A 223 -7.61 4.96 -0.17
CA THR A 223 -6.72 4.00 -0.84
C THR A 223 -6.57 4.31 -2.35
N MET A 224 -7.62 4.85 -2.97
CA MET A 224 -7.58 5.32 -4.37
C MET A 224 -6.68 6.54 -4.59
N LEU A 225 -6.64 7.50 -3.65
CA LEU A 225 -5.78 8.67 -3.75
C LEU A 225 -4.31 8.32 -3.45
N HIS A 226 -4.04 7.38 -2.54
CA HIS A 226 -2.71 6.78 -2.34
C HIS A 226 -2.20 6.08 -3.62
N GLU A 227 -3.02 5.24 -4.25
CA GLU A 227 -2.68 4.61 -5.54
C GLU A 227 -2.36 5.66 -6.62
N LYS A 228 -3.10 6.79 -6.65
CA LYS A 228 -2.85 7.88 -7.61
C LYS A 228 -1.59 8.68 -7.28
N LEU A 229 -1.28 8.92 -6.01
CA LEU A 229 -0.05 9.56 -5.58
C LEU A 229 1.18 8.72 -5.99
N ALA A 230 1.11 7.39 -5.80
CA ALA A 230 2.15 6.47 -6.27
C ALA A 230 2.30 6.47 -7.80
N GLU A 231 1.20 6.46 -8.57
CA GLU A 231 1.24 6.61 -10.03
C GLU A 231 1.90 7.93 -10.48
N LEU A 232 1.58 9.05 -9.82
CA LEU A 232 2.19 10.35 -10.10
C LEU A 232 3.66 10.40 -9.71
N HIS A 233 4.05 9.76 -8.61
CA HIS A 233 5.45 9.64 -8.19
C HIS A 233 6.29 8.91 -9.24
N ASN A 234 5.78 7.78 -9.74
CA ASN A 234 6.39 6.99 -10.80
C ASN A 234 6.48 7.76 -12.13
N LEU A 235 5.46 8.56 -12.45
CA LEU A 235 5.43 9.41 -13.65
C LEU A 235 6.46 10.55 -13.58
N SER A 236 6.57 11.22 -12.43
CA SER A 236 7.59 12.25 -12.17
C SER A 236 9.01 11.69 -12.35
N LYS A 237 9.26 10.48 -11.84
CA LYS A 237 10.53 9.76 -12.04
C LYS A 237 10.82 9.45 -13.50
N HIS A 238 9.81 9.04 -14.29
CA HIS A 238 10.00 8.80 -15.72
C HIS A 238 10.37 10.09 -16.46
N ILE A 239 9.63 11.17 -16.20
CA ILE A 239 9.90 12.50 -16.74
C ILE A 239 11.31 12.98 -16.40
N SER A 240 11.78 12.75 -15.17
CA SER A 240 13.14 13.13 -14.75
C SER A 240 14.24 12.40 -15.52
N ILE A 241 14.12 11.10 -15.79
CA ILE A 241 15.13 10.38 -16.57
C ILE A 241 15.12 10.78 -18.05
N LEU A 242 13.93 11.07 -18.62
CA LEU A 242 13.80 11.57 -19.99
C LEU A 242 14.37 12.99 -20.14
N GLN A 243 14.16 13.86 -19.15
CA GLN A 243 14.73 15.21 -19.14
C GLN A 243 16.26 15.15 -19.15
N LYS A 244 16.85 14.30 -18.30
CA LYS A 244 18.29 14.05 -18.28
C LYS A 244 18.81 13.46 -19.61
N GLU A 245 18.05 12.63 -20.33
CA GLU A 245 18.43 12.15 -21.66
C GLU A 245 18.55 13.31 -22.66
N LEU A 246 17.56 14.21 -22.71
CA LEU A 246 17.58 15.37 -23.61
C LEU A 246 18.67 16.40 -23.22
N GLU A 247 18.89 16.65 -21.94
CA GLU A 247 19.97 17.53 -21.47
C GLU A 247 21.35 17.04 -21.95
N LYS A 248 21.60 15.73 -21.93
CA LYS A 248 22.84 15.14 -22.49
C LYS A 248 22.95 15.35 -24.00
N ILE A 249 21.84 15.23 -24.74
CA ILE A 249 21.80 15.44 -26.20
C ILE A 249 22.14 16.91 -26.54
N VAL A 250 21.59 17.86 -25.78
CA VAL A 250 21.93 19.29 -25.93
C VAL A 250 23.41 19.55 -25.64
N ILE A 251 23.94 18.99 -24.55
CA ILE A 251 25.36 19.14 -24.18
C ILE A 251 26.28 18.53 -25.25
N TYR A 252 25.95 17.34 -25.75
CA TYR A 252 26.68 16.67 -26.82
C TYR A 252 26.81 17.59 -28.05
N PHE A 253 25.69 18.04 -28.61
CA PHE A 253 25.70 18.89 -29.80
C PHE A 253 26.29 20.29 -29.57
N SER A 254 26.29 20.80 -28.33
CA SER A 254 26.94 22.07 -28.00
C SER A 254 28.47 21.94 -27.89
N SER A 255 28.98 20.74 -27.58
CA SER A 255 30.42 20.53 -27.35
C SER A 255 31.25 20.45 -28.63
N GLU A 256 30.67 19.99 -29.75
CA GLU A 256 31.38 19.79 -31.02
C GLU A 256 31.80 21.09 -31.71
N GLU A 257 31.11 22.22 -31.50
CA GLU A 257 31.48 23.52 -32.08
C GLU A 257 32.77 24.11 -31.46
N GLY A 258 33.21 23.65 -30.28
CA GLY A 258 34.28 24.30 -29.50
C GLY A 258 35.65 23.63 -29.44
N SER A 259 35.77 22.32 -29.70
CA SER A 259 36.96 21.53 -29.30
C SER A 259 37.72 20.91 -30.48
N ARG A 260 38.18 21.74 -31.43
CA ARG A 260 38.95 21.28 -32.61
C ARG A 260 40.46 21.52 -32.57
N ASN A 261 40.99 22.23 -31.57
CA ASN A 261 42.40 22.68 -31.56
C ASN A 261 43.29 22.18 -30.40
N ASP A 262 42.76 21.57 -29.33
CA ASP A 262 43.56 21.17 -28.16
C ASP A 262 43.68 19.65 -28.00
N ASN A 263 44.85 19.10 -28.35
CA ASN A 263 45.18 17.66 -28.41
C ASN A 263 45.31 16.95 -27.03
N ASN A 264 44.56 17.35 -25.99
CA ASN A 264 44.73 16.82 -24.64
C ASN A 264 43.69 15.75 -24.27
N ASN A 265 44.16 14.51 -24.09
CA ASN A 265 43.40 13.26 -23.83
C ASN A 265 42.55 13.20 -22.53
N ALA A 266 42.12 14.32 -21.95
CA ALA A 266 41.47 14.35 -20.63
C ALA A 266 39.93 14.19 -20.67
N THR A 267 39.28 14.45 -21.81
CA THR A 267 37.82 14.72 -21.87
C THR A 267 36.93 13.47 -21.75
N CYS A 268 37.44 12.27 -22.02
CA CYS A 268 36.60 11.08 -22.20
C CYS A 268 35.99 10.51 -20.90
N LYS A 269 36.54 10.82 -19.71
CA LYS A 269 36.00 10.32 -18.43
C LYS A 269 34.69 10.99 -17.99
N GLY A 270 34.46 12.27 -18.34
CA GLY A 270 33.24 12.98 -17.95
C GLY A 270 31.97 12.49 -18.66
N GLN A 271 32.12 11.82 -19.81
CA GLN A 271 31.02 11.30 -20.62
C GLN A 271 30.35 10.05 -20.01
N LEU A 272 31.03 9.41 -19.06
CA LEU A 272 30.68 8.09 -18.53
C LEU A 272 29.67 8.18 -17.36
N ASP A 273 29.91 9.08 -16.40
CA ASP A 273 28.97 9.36 -15.30
C ASP A 273 27.60 9.87 -15.82
N LEU A 274 27.58 10.55 -16.98
CA LEU A 274 26.36 11.02 -17.61
C LEU A 274 25.42 9.87 -18.02
N LEU A 275 25.92 8.67 -18.33
CA LEU A 275 25.09 7.55 -18.80
C LEU A 275 24.25 6.90 -17.67
N SER A 276 24.67 7.06 -16.41
CA SER A 276 24.06 6.45 -15.20
C SER A 276 22.55 6.68 -14.99
N ASN A 277 21.94 7.64 -15.66
CA ASN A 277 20.56 8.09 -15.45
C ASN A 277 19.52 7.55 -16.46
N SER A 278 19.84 6.57 -17.32
CA SER A 278 18.93 6.13 -18.41
C SER A 278 17.86 5.11 -18.01
N ALA A 279 17.77 4.72 -16.73
CA ALA A 279 16.68 3.87 -16.22
C ALA A 279 16.47 4.01 -14.71
N ILE A 280 15.26 3.69 -14.24
CA ILE A 280 14.89 3.63 -12.83
C ILE A 280 13.94 2.46 -12.56
N LEU A 281 14.11 1.80 -11.42
CA LEU A 281 13.26 0.69 -10.98
C LEU A 281 12.24 1.21 -9.96
N ILE A 282 10.96 0.91 -10.18
CA ILE A 282 9.85 1.44 -9.37
C ILE A 282 8.86 0.36 -8.94
N PHE A 283 8.11 0.62 -7.89
CA PHE A 283 6.90 -0.14 -7.54
C PHE A 283 5.75 0.31 -8.42
N GLN A 284 5.36 -0.50 -9.41
CA GLN A 284 4.14 -0.27 -10.18
C GLN A 284 2.90 -0.64 -9.34
N LYS A 285 3.02 -1.67 -8.49
CA LYS A 285 2.00 -2.12 -7.56
C LYS A 285 2.63 -2.88 -6.39
N GLN A 286 2.16 -2.66 -5.18
CA GLN A 286 2.56 -3.42 -3.99
C GLN A 286 1.35 -3.87 -3.15
N PRO A 287 1.46 -4.96 -2.38
CA PRO A 287 0.40 -5.52 -1.52
C PRO A 287 0.52 -5.04 -0.07
N PHE A 288 1.07 -3.84 0.11
CA PHE A 288 1.40 -3.22 1.37
C PHE A 288 0.54 -1.94 1.54
N PRO A 289 0.47 -1.32 2.73
CA PRO A 289 0.93 -1.83 4.01
C PRO A 289 0.22 -3.16 4.38
N GLY A 290 0.95 -4.09 5.01
CA GLY A 290 0.49 -5.49 5.03
C GLY A 290 0.88 -6.33 6.23
N ILE A 291 -0.06 -7.17 6.70
CA ILE A 291 0.15 -8.15 7.78
C ILE A 291 0.03 -9.56 7.19
N ILE A 292 1.18 -10.23 7.03
CA ILE A 292 1.32 -11.40 6.16
C ILE A 292 1.64 -12.64 6.99
N LYS A 293 0.96 -13.76 6.70
CA LYS A 293 1.22 -15.02 7.40
C LYS A 293 2.52 -15.64 6.89
N ARG A 294 3.40 -16.10 7.79
CA ARG A 294 4.58 -16.89 7.42
C ARG A 294 4.18 -18.05 6.48
N PHE A 295 4.98 -18.29 5.45
CA PHE A 295 4.77 -19.21 4.34
C PHE A 295 3.60 -18.89 3.39
N LYS A 296 2.83 -17.82 3.60
CA LYS A 296 1.93 -17.29 2.56
C LYS A 296 2.80 -16.72 1.43
N GLN A 297 2.50 -17.15 0.21
CA GLN A 297 3.04 -16.58 -1.01
C GLN A 297 2.11 -15.46 -1.49
N ILE A 298 2.70 -14.32 -1.87
CA ILE A 298 1.99 -13.21 -2.51
C ILE A 298 1.69 -13.57 -3.96
N HIS A 299 0.53 -13.15 -4.49
CA HIS A 299 0.22 -13.44 -5.89
C HIS A 299 1.08 -12.59 -6.83
N SER A 300 1.50 -13.17 -7.96
CA SER A 300 2.36 -12.51 -8.94
C SER A 300 1.79 -11.18 -9.50
N ASP A 301 0.47 -11.01 -9.48
CA ASP A 301 -0.24 -9.79 -9.92
C ASP A 301 -0.56 -8.80 -8.78
N GLU A 302 -0.20 -9.12 -7.54
CA GLU A 302 -0.35 -8.24 -6.37
C GLU A 302 0.92 -7.43 -6.10
N PHE A 303 2.08 -7.89 -6.60
CA PHE A 303 3.37 -7.24 -6.40
C PHE A 303 4.14 -7.17 -7.72
N ILE A 304 4.23 -5.97 -8.29
CA ILE A 304 4.76 -5.72 -9.63
C ILE A 304 5.75 -4.55 -9.58
N LEU A 305 6.95 -4.81 -10.07
CA LEU A 305 7.97 -3.80 -10.34
C LEU A 305 7.95 -3.45 -11.82
N GLU A 306 8.24 -2.19 -12.13
CA GLU A 306 8.42 -1.71 -13.49
C GLU A 306 9.81 -1.08 -13.62
N LEU A 307 10.52 -1.44 -14.68
CA LEU A 307 11.76 -0.80 -15.09
C LEU A 307 11.39 0.28 -16.13
N LEU A 308 11.40 1.52 -15.70
CA LEU A 308 11.25 2.67 -16.58
C LEU A 308 12.59 2.96 -17.24
N THR A 309 12.62 3.08 -18.56
CA THR A 309 13.82 3.44 -19.33
C THR A 309 13.58 4.73 -20.10
N THR A 310 14.67 5.35 -20.52
CA THR A 310 14.64 6.38 -21.56
C THR A 310 14.48 5.74 -22.94
N SER A 311 14.47 6.57 -24.00
CA SER A 311 14.28 6.09 -25.38
C SER A 311 15.51 5.32 -25.88
N HIS A 312 16.71 5.78 -25.53
CA HIS A 312 17.96 5.10 -25.81
C HIS A 312 18.43 4.31 -24.58
N PHE A 313 18.21 2.99 -24.57
CA PHE A 313 18.62 2.10 -23.47
C PHE A 313 19.85 1.24 -23.87
N PRO A 314 21.10 1.71 -23.63
CA PRO A 314 22.34 1.05 -24.05
C PRO A 314 22.74 -0.14 -23.17
N TYR A 315 21.80 -0.67 -22.39
CA TYR A 315 22.09 -1.60 -21.29
C TYR A 315 21.51 -3.00 -21.53
N THR A 316 22.22 -3.98 -20.99
CA THR A 316 21.70 -5.31 -20.67
C THR A 316 21.44 -5.37 -19.16
N TYR A 317 20.54 -6.26 -18.72
CA TYR A 317 20.09 -6.31 -17.33
C TYR A 317 20.17 -7.74 -16.77
N GLY A 318 20.50 -7.85 -15.47
CA GLY A 318 20.44 -9.10 -14.74
C GLY A 318 19.04 -9.42 -14.19
N LYS A 319 18.97 -10.36 -13.25
CA LYS A 319 17.75 -10.58 -12.46
C LYS A 319 17.59 -9.46 -11.41
N VAL A 320 16.35 -9.05 -11.16
CA VAL A 320 16.00 -8.16 -10.04
C VAL A 320 16.20 -8.93 -8.73
N LYS A 321 16.91 -8.36 -7.77
CA LYS A 321 17.16 -8.95 -6.44
C LYS A 321 16.38 -8.21 -5.36
N VAL A 322 15.78 -8.94 -4.40
CA VAL A 322 15.10 -8.35 -3.24
C VAL A 322 16.01 -8.33 -2.01
N HIS A 323 15.93 -7.25 -1.25
CA HIS A 323 16.56 -7.07 0.05
C HIS A 323 15.50 -6.74 1.09
N SER A 324 15.68 -7.25 2.32
CA SER A 324 14.84 -6.87 3.46
C SER A 324 15.53 -5.79 4.26
N ASN A 325 14.88 -4.63 4.38
CA ASN A 325 15.24 -3.59 5.32
C ASN A 325 14.37 -3.77 6.57
N SER A 326 14.82 -4.63 7.47
CA SER A 326 14.36 -4.57 8.86
C SER A 326 15.13 -3.43 9.54
N PRO A 327 14.49 -2.57 10.35
CA PRO A 327 15.24 -1.81 11.34
C PRO A 327 16.03 -2.83 12.18
N ILE A 328 17.35 -2.71 12.19
CA ILE A 328 18.21 -3.66 12.88
C ILE A 328 18.11 -3.34 14.37
N SER A 329 17.49 -4.21 15.14
CA SER A 329 17.46 -4.13 16.60
C SER A 329 18.82 -4.47 17.21
N SER A 330 19.82 -3.61 16.98
CA SER A 330 21.19 -3.74 17.49
C SER A 330 21.32 -3.52 19.00
N LEU A 331 20.24 -3.70 19.77
CA LEU A 331 20.19 -3.53 21.23
C LEU A 331 20.06 -4.84 22.02
N SER A 332 19.90 -6.01 21.39
CA SER A 332 19.64 -7.28 22.10
C SER A 332 20.81 -8.27 22.10
N SER A 333 21.95 -7.90 22.70
CA SER A 333 22.95 -8.89 23.17
C SER A 333 23.79 -8.48 24.40
N SER A 334 23.28 -7.61 25.27
CA SER A 334 23.88 -7.38 26.61
C SER A 334 22.84 -6.83 27.60
N GLY A 335 22.17 -7.69 28.35
CA GLY A 335 21.06 -7.28 29.23
C GLY A 335 20.44 -8.41 30.04
N SER A 336 21.26 -9.13 30.82
CA SER A 336 20.77 -10.10 31.80
C SER A 336 20.08 -9.37 32.97
N LEU A 337 18.78 -9.12 32.86
CA LEU A 337 17.98 -8.62 33.97
C LEU A 337 17.75 -9.74 35.00
N ASN A 338 18.60 -9.75 36.02
CA ASN A 338 18.34 -10.51 37.24
C ASN A 338 17.13 -9.93 37.97
N ASN A 339 16.27 -10.80 38.51
CA ASN A 339 15.35 -10.44 39.59
C ASN A 339 16.10 -9.84 40.78
N PRO A 340 15.51 -8.84 41.45
CA PRO A 340 15.58 -8.78 42.90
C PRO A 340 14.18 -8.90 43.52
N SER A 341 14.07 -9.79 44.50
CA SER A 341 12.91 -9.89 45.39
C SER A 341 12.90 -8.75 46.42
N ILE A 342 11.71 -8.51 46.98
CA ILE A 342 11.41 -7.61 48.09
C ILE A 342 12.34 -7.84 49.28
N ASP A 343 12.88 -6.76 49.86
CA ASP A 343 12.89 -6.54 51.31
C ASP A 343 13.22 -5.07 51.68
N SER A 344 12.70 -4.61 52.82
CA SER A 344 12.85 -3.27 53.41
C SER A 344 13.48 -3.38 54.81
N PRO A 345 13.81 -2.27 55.52
CA PRO A 345 14.41 -1.00 55.10
C PRO A 345 15.68 -0.66 55.91
N THR A 346 16.44 0.39 55.55
CA THR A 346 17.29 1.10 56.54
C THR A 346 17.57 2.55 56.18
N ASN A 347 17.58 3.41 57.21
CA ASN A 347 17.89 4.84 57.13
C ASN A 347 19.35 5.10 56.70
N SER A 348 19.56 6.10 55.84
CA SER A 348 20.56 7.15 56.14
C SER A 348 20.31 8.42 55.34
N ASN A 349 20.30 9.56 56.03
CA ASN A 349 20.28 10.89 55.42
C ASN A 349 21.59 11.16 54.66
N THR A 350 21.55 11.86 53.53
CA THR A 350 22.51 12.94 53.27
C THR A 350 21.83 14.02 52.42
N ILE A 351 21.99 15.27 52.86
CA ILE A 351 21.43 16.48 52.24
C ILE A 351 22.38 16.94 51.13
N ASN A 352 21.85 17.39 49.99
CA ASN A 352 22.36 18.61 49.36
C ASN A 352 21.32 19.30 48.47
N THR A 353 21.09 20.58 48.79
CA THR A 353 20.13 21.51 48.20
C THR A 353 20.62 22.14 46.89
N SER A 354 19.71 22.37 45.94
CA SER A 354 19.59 23.66 45.24
C SER A 354 18.17 23.84 44.67
N THR A 355 17.49 24.86 45.16
CA THR A 355 16.26 25.48 44.64
C THR A 355 16.42 25.94 43.17
N THR A 356 15.37 26.19 42.37
CA THR A 356 14.18 26.98 42.71
C THR A 356 13.01 26.70 41.76
N THR A 357 11.78 26.65 42.29
CA THR A 357 10.53 26.73 41.49
C THR A 357 9.52 27.59 42.24
N THR A 358 8.92 28.56 41.56
CA THR A 358 8.01 29.53 42.19
C THR A 358 6.57 29.08 41.97
N THR A 359 5.91 28.65 43.05
CA THR A 359 4.49 28.27 43.04
C THR A 359 3.63 29.44 43.51
N THR A 360 2.68 29.87 42.69
CA THR A 360 1.63 30.83 43.09
C THR A 360 0.38 30.06 43.49
N THR A 361 0.09 30.02 44.78
CA THR A 361 -1.10 29.36 45.33
C THR A 361 -2.31 30.28 45.25
N THR A 362 -3.40 29.83 44.60
CA THR A 362 -4.72 30.46 44.73
C THR A 362 -5.70 29.43 45.27
N THR A 363 -6.07 29.59 46.54
CA THR A 363 -7.03 28.72 47.22
C THR A 363 -8.45 29.07 46.79
N THR A 364 -9.26 28.10 46.40
CA THR A 364 -10.71 28.25 46.30
C THR A 364 -11.38 27.03 46.89
N THR A 365 -11.99 27.21 48.06
CA THR A 365 -12.79 26.21 48.75
C THR A 365 -14.17 26.10 48.10
N THR A 366 -14.60 24.89 47.75
CA THR A 366 -16.03 24.60 47.56
C THR A 366 -16.31 23.21 48.11
N SER A 367 -17.26 23.15 49.03
CA SER A 367 -17.71 21.92 49.68
C SER A 367 -18.76 21.20 48.83
N THR A 368 -18.73 19.87 48.82
CA THR A 368 -19.94 19.10 48.50
C THR A 368 -19.93 17.74 49.20
N THR A 369 -21.12 17.31 49.60
CA THR A 369 -21.35 16.26 50.59
C THR A 369 -21.38 14.88 49.96
N SER A 370 -20.69 13.89 50.56
CA SER A 370 -20.86 12.47 50.24
C SER A 370 -21.59 11.76 51.37
N THR A 371 -22.68 11.06 51.03
CA THR A 371 -23.52 10.32 51.99
C THR A 371 -23.23 8.83 51.85
N THR A 372 -22.46 8.26 52.78
CA THR A 372 -22.13 6.83 52.78
C THR A 372 -23.10 6.07 53.67
N THR A 373 -24.01 5.29 53.08
CA THR A 373 -24.93 4.42 53.84
C THR A 373 -24.27 3.08 54.15
N SER A 374 -23.75 2.93 55.37
CA SER A 374 -23.32 1.65 55.91
C SER A 374 -24.50 0.84 56.44
N THR A 375 -24.66 -0.41 56.02
CA THR A 375 -25.56 -1.39 56.66
C THR A 375 -24.77 -2.54 57.24
N THR A 376 -25.03 -2.82 58.52
CA THR A 376 -24.43 -3.88 59.32
C THR A 376 -25.33 -5.11 59.36
N SER A 377 -24.74 -6.30 59.36
CA SER A 377 -25.26 -7.44 60.12
C SER A 377 -24.14 -8.45 60.41
N LEU A 378 -24.25 -9.12 61.56
CA LEU A 378 -23.23 -9.98 62.16
C LEU A 378 -23.93 -11.22 62.71
N SER A 379 -23.27 -12.39 62.63
CA SER A 379 -23.52 -13.61 63.45
C SER A 379 -24.89 -14.30 63.30
N SER A 380 -25.08 -15.59 63.58
CA SER A 380 -24.19 -16.78 63.62
C SER A 380 -25.07 -18.03 63.81
N SER A 381 -24.65 -19.22 63.35
CA SER A 381 -24.97 -20.51 64.00
C SER A 381 -24.24 -21.67 63.31
N SER A 382 -24.01 -22.76 64.06
CA SER A 382 -23.03 -23.81 63.79
C SER A 382 -23.64 -25.22 63.70
N SER A 383 -23.00 -26.14 62.96
CA SER A 383 -23.18 -27.60 63.13
C SER A 383 -22.09 -28.45 62.42
N ASN A 384 -21.05 -28.85 63.17
CA ASN A 384 -20.71 -30.24 63.56
C ASN A 384 -21.54 -31.38 62.87
N ILE A 385 -21.04 -32.56 62.42
CA ILE A 385 -19.76 -33.34 62.35
C ILE A 385 -19.96 -34.44 61.24
N PRO A 386 -19.04 -35.38 60.87
CA PRO A 386 -17.57 -35.55 61.04
C PRO A 386 -16.77 -35.93 59.74
N ILE A 387 -15.45 -36.10 59.91
CA ILE A 387 -14.46 -36.66 58.95
C ILE A 387 -14.46 -38.21 59.01
N PRO A 388 -14.10 -38.90 57.91
CA PRO A 388 -13.17 -40.03 58.03
C PRO A 388 -11.92 -39.89 57.15
N SER A 389 -10.79 -40.35 57.69
CA SER A 389 -9.46 -40.32 57.08
C SER A 389 -9.24 -41.45 56.05
N GLY A 390 -8.46 -41.15 55.00
CA GLY A 390 -7.98 -42.16 54.04
C GLY A 390 -6.69 -41.68 53.36
N SER A 391 -5.59 -42.39 53.61
CA SER A 391 -4.24 -42.04 53.12
C SER A 391 -3.80 -42.92 51.94
N SER A 392 -3.24 -42.30 50.89
CA SER A 392 -2.33 -42.92 49.91
C SER A 392 -1.71 -41.79 49.06
N SER A 393 -0.45 -41.41 49.29
CA SER A 393 0.75 -41.95 48.63
C SER A 393 0.94 -41.46 47.19
N LEU A 394 1.93 -40.57 47.00
CA LEU A 394 2.39 -40.11 45.69
C LEU A 394 2.94 -41.27 44.85
N SER A 395 2.69 -41.23 43.53
CA SER A 395 3.63 -41.79 42.55
C SER A 395 3.65 -40.92 41.30
N SER A 396 4.80 -40.32 41.03
CA SER A 396 5.09 -39.62 39.77
C SER A 396 5.46 -40.66 38.72
N SER A 397 4.78 -40.64 37.57
CA SER A 397 5.12 -41.46 36.41
C SER A 397 5.73 -40.60 35.30
N SER A 398 6.98 -40.88 34.98
CA SER A 398 7.72 -40.29 33.88
C SER A 398 7.39 -41.00 32.56
N SER A 399 7.00 -40.23 31.54
CA SER A 399 6.79 -40.77 30.19
C SER A 399 8.10 -40.81 29.41
N SER A 400 8.79 -41.95 29.45
CA SER A 400 9.88 -42.29 28.53
C SER A 400 9.52 -43.52 27.69
N SER A 401 9.56 -43.36 26.37
CA SER A 401 9.42 -44.40 25.34
C SER A 401 9.69 -43.74 23.98
N GLY A 402 10.36 -44.33 23.00
CA GLY A 402 10.96 -45.66 22.97
C GLY A 402 11.40 -45.91 21.52
N SER A 403 12.70 -46.05 21.28
CA SER A 403 13.26 -46.31 19.95
C SER A 403 12.94 -47.74 19.49
N ASN A 404 12.69 -47.91 18.20
CA ASN A 404 12.51 -49.24 17.60
C ASN A 404 13.62 -49.52 16.58
N ILE A 405 14.24 -50.69 16.70
CA ILE A 405 15.36 -51.15 15.86
C ILE A 405 14.79 -52.09 14.79
N GLY A 406 15.21 -51.90 13.54
CA GLY A 406 14.95 -52.83 12.44
C GLY A 406 16.19 -52.95 11.57
N ALA A 407 16.90 -54.08 11.64
CA ALA A 407 18.15 -54.30 10.92
C ALA A 407 17.92 -55.05 9.60
N SER A 408 18.71 -54.72 8.57
CA SER A 408 19.11 -55.61 7.48
C SER A 408 20.36 -55.06 6.79
N ALA A 409 21.16 -55.94 6.19
CA ALA A 409 22.62 -55.77 6.11
C ALA A 409 23.17 -55.53 4.69
N SER A 410 24.48 -55.21 4.64
CA SER A 410 25.38 -55.19 3.47
C SER A 410 25.08 -54.13 2.39
N THR A 411 26.07 -53.50 1.73
CA THR A 411 27.40 -54.04 1.39
C THR A 411 28.50 -52.98 1.46
N THR A 412 29.73 -53.44 1.70
CA THR A 412 30.97 -52.66 1.74
C THR A 412 31.32 -51.98 0.41
N ASN A 413 31.80 -50.74 0.45
CA ASN A 413 33.10 -50.43 -0.14
C ASN A 413 33.74 -49.18 0.47
N ALA A 414 35.03 -49.26 0.75
CA ALA A 414 35.82 -48.14 1.25
C ALA A 414 36.72 -47.60 0.12
N ASN A 415 36.83 -46.27 -0.02
CA ASN A 415 38.07 -45.68 -0.49
C ASN A 415 38.28 -44.25 0.02
N SER A 416 39.33 -44.16 0.82
CA SER A 416 40.18 -43.03 1.21
C SER A 416 40.08 -41.65 0.52
N THR A 417 40.24 -40.63 1.37
CA THR A 417 41.04 -39.39 1.17
C THR A 417 40.70 -38.42 0.03
N SER A 418 40.09 -37.29 0.41
CA SER A 418 40.73 -35.97 0.24
C SER A 418 40.08 -34.92 1.16
N SER A 419 40.79 -34.49 2.21
CA SER A 419 40.31 -33.47 3.15
C SER A 419 40.47 -32.05 2.59
N SER A 420 39.46 -31.56 1.86
CA SER A 420 39.36 -30.14 1.53
C SER A 420 38.71 -29.37 2.69
N SER A 421 39.48 -28.50 3.34
CA SER A 421 39.01 -27.63 4.42
C SER A 421 38.00 -26.60 3.92
N THR A 422 36.72 -26.97 3.94
CA THR A 422 35.63 -26.05 3.62
C THR A 422 35.51 -25.05 4.77
N GLN A 423 35.90 -23.79 4.55
CA GLN A 423 35.59 -22.71 5.48
C GLN A 423 34.06 -22.53 5.50
N ILE A 424 33.42 -23.05 6.55
CA ILE A 424 32.01 -22.78 6.83
C ILE A 424 31.92 -21.31 7.24
N ASN A 425 31.64 -20.45 6.27
CA ASN A 425 31.46 -19.02 6.48
C ASN A 425 30.12 -18.80 7.22
N ALA A 426 30.17 -18.88 8.55
CA ALA A 426 29.01 -18.99 9.43
C ALA A 426 28.14 -17.71 9.55
N ASN A 427 28.31 -16.75 8.64
CA ASN A 427 27.37 -15.66 8.39
C ASN A 427 26.35 -16.08 7.31
N SER A 428 25.63 -17.20 7.54
CA SER A 428 24.44 -17.54 6.78
C SER A 428 23.34 -16.54 7.14
N LYS A 429 23.40 -15.37 6.49
CA LYS A 429 22.46 -14.26 6.66
C LYS A 429 21.06 -14.84 6.59
N SER A 430 20.29 -14.64 7.65
CA SER A 430 19.08 -15.41 7.89
C SER A 430 18.00 -15.02 6.86
N ASP A 431 17.97 -15.70 5.72
CA ASP A 431 17.09 -15.36 4.60
C ASP A 431 15.62 -15.34 5.01
N LEU A 432 14.95 -14.22 4.77
CA LEU A 432 13.53 -13.99 5.06
C LEU A 432 12.61 -14.55 3.96
N PHE A 433 13.17 -14.83 2.77
CA PHE A 433 12.42 -15.20 1.56
C PHE A 433 12.95 -16.52 0.99
N GLU A 434 12.07 -17.28 0.35
CA GLU A 434 12.42 -18.51 -0.37
C GLU A 434 13.09 -18.25 -1.72
N GLN A 435 12.64 -17.20 -2.42
CA GLN A 435 13.19 -16.74 -3.69
C GLN A 435 13.63 -15.29 -3.55
N GLN A 436 14.89 -15.01 -3.90
CA GLN A 436 15.47 -13.66 -3.80
C GLN A 436 15.68 -12.97 -5.15
N THR A 437 15.53 -13.68 -6.27
CA THR A 437 15.79 -13.12 -7.61
C THR A 437 14.64 -13.40 -8.57
N PHE A 438 14.29 -12.41 -9.37
CA PHE A 438 13.12 -12.40 -10.26
C PHE A 438 13.51 -11.88 -11.64
N ASP A 439 12.87 -12.42 -12.68
CA ASP A 439 13.14 -12.06 -14.07
C ASP A 439 12.27 -10.87 -14.52
N LEU A 440 12.86 -9.98 -15.32
CA LEU A 440 12.13 -8.93 -16.03
C LEU A 440 11.56 -9.50 -17.33
N ILE A 441 10.30 -9.22 -17.58
CA ILE A 441 9.51 -9.71 -18.70
C ILE A 441 8.91 -8.50 -19.43
N SER A 442 9.00 -8.48 -20.76
CA SER A 442 8.28 -7.48 -21.56
C SER A 442 6.77 -7.70 -21.44
N ALA A 443 6.02 -6.65 -21.10
CA ALA A 443 4.57 -6.71 -21.02
C ALA A 443 3.99 -6.95 -22.43
N PRO A 444 2.89 -7.72 -22.58
CA PRO A 444 2.30 -8.00 -23.89
C PRO A 444 1.72 -6.76 -24.59
N GLU A 445 1.44 -5.69 -23.84
CA GLU A 445 0.78 -4.46 -24.34
C GLU A 445 1.77 -3.32 -24.64
N GLY A 446 3.07 -3.60 -24.81
CA GLY A 446 4.04 -2.62 -25.33
C GLY A 446 5.45 -2.77 -24.74
N ASN A 447 6.31 -1.77 -24.98
CA ASN A 447 7.73 -1.78 -24.57
C ASN A 447 7.97 -1.61 -23.06
N ARG A 448 7.01 -1.99 -22.20
CA ARG A 448 7.16 -1.92 -20.73
C ARG A 448 7.86 -3.16 -20.22
N MET A 449 8.83 -2.97 -19.33
CA MET A 449 9.60 -4.03 -18.72
C MET A 449 9.16 -4.23 -17.28
N ILE A 450 8.46 -5.33 -16.99
CA ILE A 450 7.86 -5.59 -15.67
C ILE A 450 8.43 -6.85 -15.03
N ALA A 451 8.58 -6.85 -13.70
CA ALA A 451 8.90 -8.04 -12.93
C ALA A 451 7.75 -8.33 -11.95
N LYS A 452 7.13 -9.49 -12.09
CA LYS A 452 6.10 -9.98 -11.17
C LYS A 452 6.76 -10.74 -10.02
N ILE A 453 6.40 -10.42 -8.78
CA ILE A 453 7.16 -10.81 -7.58
C ILE A 453 6.34 -11.76 -6.68
N PRO A 454 6.31 -13.08 -6.97
CA PRO A 454 5.55 -14.07 -6.20
C PRO A 454 6.29 -14.47 -4.90
N ILE A 455 6.61 -13.49 -4.06
CA ILE A 455 7.45 -13.65 -2.86
C ILE A 455 6.76 -14.48 -1.77
N LYS A 456 7.52 -15.34 -1.09
CA LYS A 456 7.07 -16.19 0.01
C LYS A 456 8.00 -16.03 1.20
N PHE A 457 7.45 -15.58 2.32
CA PHE A 457 8.20 -15.26 3.54
C PHE A 457 8.41 -16.53 4.37
N THR A 458 9.65 -16.92 4.60
CA THR A 458 10.02 -18.15 5.33
C THR A 458 10.15 -17.91 6.84
N LYS A 459 10.29 -16.65 7.27
CA LYS A 459 10.46 -16.25 8.67
C LYS A 459 9.46 -15.17 9.06
N GLY A 460 9.16 -15.07 10.35
CA GLY A 460 8.39 -13.95 10.88
C GLY A 460 9.27 -12.75 11.17
N THR A 461 8.68 -11.56 11.22
CA THR A 461 9.30 -10.33 11.70
C THR A 461 8.62 -9.88 12.99
N THR A 462 9.37 -9.31 13.93
CA THR A 462 8.83 -8.80 15.20
C THR A 462 8.35 -7.35 15.08
N GLN A 463 8.78 -6.64 14.06
CA GLN A 463 8.50 -5.23 13.77
C GLN A 463 8.11 -5.08 12.29
N PHE A 464 7.55 -3.93 11.94
CA PHE A 464 7.37 -3.54 10.55
C PHE A 464 8.73 -3.43 9.84
N SER A 465 8.79 -3.98 8.63
CA SER A 465 9.94 -4.01 7.74
C SER A 465 9.55 -3.44 6.38
N THR A 466 10.54 -3.09 5.57
CA THR A 466 10.33 -2.68 4.16
C THR A 466 11.20 -3.53 3.23
N LEU A 467 10.80 -3.61 1.97
CA LEU A 467 11.56 -4.29 0.91
C LEU A 467 12.24 -3.26 0.02
N LYS A 468 13.44 -3.56 -0.43
CA LYS A 468 14.15 -2.78 -1.44
C LYS A 468 14.61 -3.71 -2.55
N PHE A 469 14.45 -3.32 -3.80
CA PHE A 469 14.84 -4.13 -4.95
C PHE A 469 15.99 -3.47 -5.69
N THR A 470 16.94 -4.28 -6.14
CA THR A 470 18.12 -3.84 -6.90
C THR A 470 18.20 -4.56 -8.22
N LEU A 471 18.64 -3.87 -9.27
CA LEU A 471 18.89 -4.44 -10.58
C LEU A 471 20.29 -4.03 -11.06
N ASN A 472 21.13 -5.04 -11.34
CA ASN A 472 22.42 -4.82 -11.97
C ASN A 472 22.21 -4.64 -13.48
N LEU A 473 22.73 -3.54 -14.00
CA LEU A 473 22.69 -3.14 -15.40
C LEU A 473 24.13 -3.07 -15.94
N ILE A 474 24.34 -3.56 -17.17
CA ILE A 474 25.67 -3.69 -17.79
C ILE A 474 25.64 -3.01 -19.16
N HIS A 475 26.53 -2.03 -19.36
CA HIS A 475 26.61 -1.28 -20.63
C HIS A 475 27.03 -2.20 -21.79
N LYS A 476 26.29 -2.14 -22.91
CA LYS A 476 26.51 -3.02 -24.07
C LYS A 476 27.92 -2.85 -24.64
N GLU A 477 28.41 -1.61 -24.71
CA GLU A 477 29.71 -1.25 -25.27
C GLU A 477 30.82 -1.26 -24.20
N THR A 478 30.83 -0.30 -23.27
CA THR A 478 31.89 -0.15 -22.24
C THR A 478 32.03 -1.31 -21.24
N LYS A 479 31.04 -2.22 -21.17
CA LYS A 479 30.94 -3.34 -20.21
C LYS A 479 30.86 -2.96 -18.73
N GLU A 480 30.77 -1.68 -18.43
CA GLU A 480 30.64 -1.20 -17.05
C GLU A 480 29.32 -1.61 -16.42
N GLN A 481 29.36 -1.79 -15.10
CA GLN A 481 28.23 -2.27 -14.32
C GLN A 481 27.80 -1.21 -13.31
N PHE A 482 26.50 -0.96 -13.24
CA PHE A 482 25.88 -0.09 -12.26
C PHE A 482 24.67 -0.82 -11.67
N THR A 483 24.32 -0.48 -10.44
CA THR A 483 23.17 -1.06 -9.75
C THR A 483 22.17 0.05 -9.52
N ILE A 484 20.97 -0.08 -10.11
CA ILE A 484 19.84 0.77 -9.77
C ILE A 484 19.00 0.10 -8.69
N GLU A 485 18.28 0.90 -7.93
CA GLU A 485 17.49 0.43 -6.79
C GLU A 485 16.13 1.14 -6.70
N THR A 486 15.15 0.47 -6.11
CA THR A 486 13.89 1.09 -5.71
C THR A 486 14.09 1.92 -4.44
N GLU A 487 13.10 2.76 -4.13
CA GLU A 487 12.84 3.15 -2.74
C GLU A 487 12.50 1.95 -1.85
N ASN A 488 12.34 2.19 -0.56
CA ASN A 488 11.72 1.24 0.34
C ASN A 488 10.24 1.04 -0.05
N SER A 489 9.77 -0.20 0.03
CA SER A 489 8.34 -0.52 -0.06
C SER A 489 7.57 0.10 1.11
N GLU A 490 6.25 0.13 1.00
CA GLU A 490 5.41 0.36 2.17
C GLU A 490 5.62 -0.74 3.22
N LYS A 491 5.29 -0.42 4.48
CA LYS A 491 5.60 -1.23 5.66
C LYS A 491 4.81 -2.53 5.70
N PHE A 492 5.47 -3.64 6.04
CA PHE A 492 4.80 -4.92 6.26
C PHE A 492 5.37 -5.66 7.47
N VAL A 493 4.59 -6.59 8.02
CA VAL A 493 5.00 -7.45 9.13
C VAL A 493 4.59 -8.90 8.87
N VAL A 494 5.49 -9.84 9.16
CA VAL A 494 5.25 -11.27 8.92
C VAL A 494 4.99 -11.98 10.24
N PHE A 495 3.75 -12.39 10.48
CA PHE A 495 3.38 -13.07 11.72
C PHE A 495 3.57 -14.58 11.60
N THR A 496 3.95 -15.22 12.72
CA THR A 496 4.20 -16.67 12.78
C THR A 496 3.01 -17.43 13.35
N ASN A 497 2.32 -16.84 14.32
CA ASN A 497 1.16 -17.39 15.00
C ASN A 497 -0.04 -16.46 14.79
N ASP A 498 -1.20 -17.02 14.45
CA ASP A 498 -2.44 -16.28 14.22
C ASP A 498 -2.79 -15.35 15.40
N SER A 499 -2.43 -15.71 16.64
CA SER A 499 -2.62 -14.85 17.82
C SER A 499 -1.99 -13.46 17.67
N GLN A 500 -0.82 -13.36 17.02
CA GLN A 500 -0.06 -12.12 16.82
C GLN A 500 -0.71 -11.17 15.80
N TRP A 501 -1.59 -11.67 14.93
CA TRP A 501 -2.14 -10.86 13.83
C TRP A 501 -2.86 -9.61 14.34
N VAL A 502 -3.68 -9.76 15.39
CA VAL A 502 -4.44 -8.61 15.91
C VAL A 502 -3.53 -7.63 16.62
N ASP A 503 -2.48 -8.11 17.30
CA ASP A 503 -1.52 -7.24 17.97
C ASP A 503 -0.78 -6.37 16.93
N TYR A 504 -0.38 -6.97 15.79
CA TYR A 504 0.18 -6.24 14.64
C TYR A 504 -0.83 -5.36 13.91
N TYR A 505 -2.12 -5.72 13.88
CA TYR A 505 -3.18 -4.89 13.30
C TYR A 505 -3.46 -3.65 14.15
N CYS A 506 -3.47 -3.81 15.47
CA CYS A 506 -3.55 -2.70 16.42
C CYS A 506 -2.31 -1.78 16.32
N LEU A 507 -1.12 -2.35 16.11
CA LEU A 507 0.09 -1.55 15.86
C LEU A 507 0.04 -0.80 14.52
N LEU A 508 -0.44 -1.44 13.44
CA LEU A 508 -0.69 -0.77 12.15
C LEU A 508 -1.64 0.42 12.33
N LEU A 509 -2.77 0.21 13.00
CA LEU A 509 -3.71 1.29 13.31
C LEU A 509 -3.03 2.42 14.08
N LYS A 510 -2.17 2.13 15.07
CA LYS A 510 -1.42 3.15 15.81
C LYS A 510 -0.47 3.96 14.91
N GLU A 511 0.32 3.27 14.09
CA GLU A 511 1.27 3.92 13.17
C GLU A 511 0.57 4.80 12.13
N GLU A 512 -0.61 4.39 11.66
CA GLU A 512 -1.41 5.14 10.67
C GLU A 512 -2.16 6.32 11.31
N VAL A 513 -2.73 6.12 12.50
CA VAL A 513 -3.44 7.17 13.25
C VAL A 513 -2.51 8.33 13.58
N PHE A 514 -1.32 8.06 14.13
CA PHE A 514 -0.38 9.09 14.59
C PHE A 514 0.75 9.40 13.57
N LEU A 515 0.71 8.81 12.38
CA LEU A 515 1.73 8.90 11.31
C LEU A 515 3.17 8.64 11.83
N TYR A 516 3.49 7.37 12.05
CA TYR A 516 4.84 6.96 12.46
C TYR A 516 5.87 7.07 11.33
N GLN A 517 6.78 8.02 11.46
CA GLN A 517 7.90 8.24 10.55
C GLN A 517 9.06 7.31 10.91
N ALA A 518 9.42 6.40 10.01
CA ALA A 518 10.49 5.43 10.24
C ALA A 518 11.88 6.08 10.31
N ASP A 519 12.10 7.15 9.54
CA ASP A 519 13.42 7.81 9.42
C ASP A 519 13.79 8.63 10.67
N SER A 520 12.81 9.30 11.29
CA SER A 520 12.97 10.02 12.57
C SER A 520 12.70 9.14 13.80
N GLN A 521 12.15 7.94 13.60
CA GLN A 521 11.63 7.03 14.63
C GLN A 521 10.59 7.66 15.57
N GLN A 522 9.83 8.65 15.07
CA GLN A 522 8.86 9.43 15.85
C GLN A 522 7.48 9.42 15.20
N TYR A 523 6.44 9.61 16.03
CA TYR A 523 5.10 9.90 15.56
C TYR A 523 5.00 11.40 15.22
N LEU A 524 4.46 11.73 14.04
CA LEU A 524 4.28 13.12 13.63
C LEU A 524 3.23 13.83 14.51
N PHE A 525 2.20 13.10 14.94
CA PHE A 525 1.17 13.61 15.84
C PHE A 525 1.33 13.05 17.25
N GLN A 526 1.24 13.91 18.26
CA GLN A 526 1.14 13.51 19.68
C GLN A 526 -0.31 13.37 20.16
N GLN A 527 -1.22 14.10 19.50
CA GLN A 527 -2.67 14.08 19.72
C GLN A 527 -3.38 14.11 18.37
N VAL A 528 -4.54 13.46 18.28
CA VAL A 528 -5.33 13.34 17.04
C VAL A 528 -6.84 13.40 17.31
N LEU A 529 -7.59 13.98 16.37
CA LEU A 529 -9.05 14.11 16.45
C LEU A 529 -9.77 12.74 16.42
N HIS A 530 -10.84 12.57 17.20
CA HIS A 530 -11.67 11.36 17.20
C HIS A 530 -12.17 10.94 15.80
N PRO A 531 -12.66 11.85 14.93
CA PRO A 531 -12.96 11.54 13.53
C PRO A 531 -11.84 10.83 12.77
N ARG A 532 -10.58 11.25 12.90
CA ARG A 532 -9.43 10.61 12.24
C ARG A 532 -9.25 9.17 12.72
N VAL A 533 -9.37 8.94 14.03
CA VAL A 533 -9.29 7.59 14.62
C VAL A 533 -10.38 6.69 14.06
N ILE A 534 -11.62 7.16 14.04
CA ILE A 534 -12.78 6.42 13.52
C ILE A 534 -12.56 6.08 12.05
N GLN A 535 -12.19 7.07 11.23
CA GLN A 535 -11.99 6.91 9.78
C GLN A 535 -10.86 5.92 9.47
N ILE A 536 -9.75 5.93 10.21
CA ILE A 536 -8.64 4.97 10.01
C ILE A 536 -9.03 3.57 10.47
N VAL A 537 -9.70 3.43 11.63
CA VAL A 537 -10.19 2.13 12.13
C VAL A 537 -11.19 1.53 11.14
N GLN A 538 -12.13 2.31 10.62
CA GLN A 538 -13.08 1.88 9.59
C GLN A 538 -12.38 1.53 8.27
N MET A 539 -11.46 2.40 7.80
CA MET A 539 -10.71 2.16 6.57
C MET A 539 -9.96 0.84 6.63
N TYR A 540 -9.24 0.55 7.71
CA TYR A 540 -8.45 -0.68 7.84
C TYR A 540 -9.27 -1.91 8.28
N PHE A 541 -10.52 -1.74 8.73
CA PHE A 541 -11.37 -2.84 9.24
C PHE A 541 -11.53 -3.99 8.23
N HIS A 542 -11.59 -3.71 6.93
CA HIS A 542 -11.69 -4.73 5.89
C HIS A 542 -10.50 -5.72 5.87
N LEU A 543 -9.30 -5.32 6.34
CA LEU A 543 -8.16 -6.22 6.56
C LEU A 543 -8.42 -7.20 7.70
N CYS A 544 -9.17 -6.79 8.73
CA CYS A 544 -9.63 -7.69 9.78
C CYS A 544 -10.55 -8.77 9.20
N LEU A 545 -11.51 -8.34 8.37
CA LEU A 545 -12.50 -9.17 7.68
C LEU A 545 -11.91 -10.12 6.59
N LYS A 546 -10.61 -10.01 6.26
CA LYS A 546 -9.93 -10.76 5.17
C LYS A 546 -10.54 -10.52 3.77
N ILE A 547 -11.20 -9.38 3.55
CA ILE A 547 -11.83 -9.04 2.25
C ILE A 547 -10.74 -8.52 1.29
N TYR A 548 -9.94 -9.43 0.74
CA TYR A 548 -8.85 -9.10 -0.17
C TYR A 548 -9.31 -8.77 -1.62
N LYS A 549 -10.62 -8.54 -1.89
CA LYS A 549 -11.14 -8.39 -3.27
C LYS A 549 -12.24 -7.34 -3.44
N LYS A 550 -11.86 -6.23 -4.09
CA LYS A 550 -12.57 -5.36 -5.05
C LYS A 550 -13.96 -4.74 -4.74
N HIS A 551 -14.78 -5.25 -3.81
CA HIS A 551 -16.09 -4.65 -3.51
C HIS A 551 -16.34 -4.49 -2.01
N PRO A 552 -15.77 -3.44 -1.37
CA PRO A 552 -16.07 -3.08 0.02
C PRO A 552 -17.57 -2.82 0.24
N SER A 553 -18.28 -2.36 -0.79
CA SER A 553 -19.70 -1.98 -0.80
C SER A 553 -20.70 -3.06 -0.37
N HIS A 554 -20.30 -4.31 -0.22
CA HIS A 554 -21.16 -5.41 0.22
C HIS A 554 -20.97 -5.83 1.68
N TYR A 555 -19.96 -5.29 2.38
CA TYR A 555 -19.63 -5.68 3.73
C TYR A 555 -19.96 -4.57 4.73
N PRO A 556 -20.48 -4.91 5.92
CA PRO A 556 -20.81 -3.91 6.90
C PRO A 556 -19.56 -3.28 7.51
N ASN A 557 -19.40 -1.98 7.26
CA ASN A 557 -18.42 -1.15 7.94
C ASN A 557 -18.74 -1.09 9.45
N LEU A 558 -17.70 -0.85 10.24
CA LEU A 558 -17.85 -0.61 11.66
C LEU A 558 -18.65 0.69 11.87
N SER A 559 -19.70 0.67 12.70
CA SER A 559 -20.49 1.88 12.95
C SER A 559 -19.65 2.95 13.64
N ALA A 560 -19.76 4.20 13.19
CA ALA A 560 -19.01 5.34 13.73
C ALA A 560 -19.48 5.73 15.14
N GLU A 561 -20.79 5.65 15.42
CA GLU A 561 -21.37 6.12 16.69
C GLU A 561 -20.82 5.35 17.90
N PRO A 562 -20.79 4.00 17.95
CA PRO A 562 -20.19 3.28 19.08
C PRO A 562 -18.70 3.53 19.28
N LEU A 563 -17.96 3.87 18.21
CA LEU A 563 -16.55 4.28 18.34
C LEU A 563 -16.43 5.69 18.91
N LYS A 564 -17.25 6.64 18.43
CA LYS A 564 -17.31 8.02 18.93
C LYS A 564 -17.66 8.03 20.42
N ASP A 565 -18.65 7.23 20.81
CA ASP A 565 -19.04 7.04 22.21
C ASP A 565 -17.90 6.45 23.07
N LEU A 566 -17.18 5.42 22.59
CA LEU A 566 -16.05 4.84 23.31
C LEU A 566 -14.86 5.82 23.41
N LEU A 567 -14.57 6.59 22.36
CA LEU A 567 -13.52 7.61 22.40
C LEU A 567 -13.87 8.74 23.37
N ASN A 568 -15.12 9.20 23.38
CA ASN A 568 -15.62 10.21 24.31
C ASN A 568 -15.65 9.74 25.78
N GLN A 569 -15.59 8.44 26.06
CA GLN A 569 -15.42 7.89 27.42
C GLN A 569 -13.95 7.88 27.89
N ILE A 570 -13.00 8.04 26.95
CA ILE A 570 -11.56 7.94 27.20
C ILE A 570 -10.89 9.33 27.13
N SER A 571 -11.48 10.28 26.40
CA SER A 571 -11.01 11.65 26.29
C SER A 571 -12.16 12.64 26.08
N ASP A 572 -12.15 13.74 26.84
CA ASP A 572 -13.21 14.76 26.82
C ASP A 572 -13.07 15.73 25.64
N ASP A 573 -11.84 16.03 25.19
CA ASP A 573 -11.52 17.13 24.27
C ASP A 573 -11.70 16.81 22.77
N ASN A 574 -12.41 15.72 22.43
CA ASN A 574 -12.54 15.20 21.04
C ASN A 574 -11.17 14.89 20.36
N MET A 575 -10.12 14.81 21.16
CA MET A 575 -8.72 14.56 20.81
C MET A 575 -8.18 13.43 21.67
N ILE A 576 -7.35 12.54 21.11
CA ILE A 576 -6.78 11.41 21.84
C ILE A 576 -5.24 11.39 21.76
N THR A 577 -4.59 11.14 22.90
CA THR A 577 -3.14 10.89 23.00
C THR A 577 -2.77 9.44 22.67
N LEU A 578 -1.47 9.15 22.53
CA LEU A 578 -0.95 7.80 22.31
C LEU A 578 -1.36 6.78 23.39
N ASP A 579 -1.35 7.17 24.68
CA ASP A 579 -1.66 6.27 25.80
C ASP A 579 -3.17 6.03 25.95
N GLN A 580 -3.97 7.08 25.71
CA GLN A 580 -5.42 6.95 25.61
C GLN A 580 -5.84 6.08 24.41
N PHE A 581 -5.12 6.18 23.28
CA PHE A 581 -5.37 5.31 22.13
C PHE A 581 -5.05 3.84 22.43
N ASP A 582 -3.98 3.54 23.18
CA ASP A 582 -3.70 2.18 23.64
C ASP A 582 -4.83 1.65 24.55
N SER A 583 -5.42 2.53 25.39
CA SER A 583 -6.58 2.21 26.21
C SER A 583 -7.82 1.90 25.35
N PHE A 584 -8.11 2.72 24.34
CA PHE A 584 -9.17 2.49 23.34
C PHE A 584 -8.99 1.17 22.58
N ILE A 585 -7.77 0.90 22.12
CA ILE A 585 -7.40 -0.34 21.44
C ILE A 585 -7.45 -1.56 22.37
N SER A 586 -7.23 -1.40 23.69
CA SER A 586 -7.35 -2.52 24.64
C SER A 586 -8.78 -3.09 24.70
N VAL A 587 -9.79 -2.25 24.49
CA VAL A 587 -11.21 -2.65 24.41
C VAL A 587 -11.55 -3.29 23.06
N LEU A 588 -11.03 -2.74 21.94
CA LEU A 588 -11.31 -3.24 20.59
C LEU A 588 -10.48 -4.47 20.16
N SER A 589 -9.26 -4.65 20.69
CA SER A 589 -8.38 -5.78 20.35
C SER A 589 -9.03 -7.15 20.62
N PRO A 590 -9.70 -7.38 21.78
CA PRO A 590 -10.54 -8.54 21.98
C PRO A 590 -11.60 -8.71 20.89
N VAL A 591 -12.37 -7.65 20.56
CA VAL A 591 -13.41 -7.68 19.51
C VAL A 591 -12.85 -8.13 18.16
N PHE A 592 -11.70 -7.57 17.74
CA PHE A 592 -11.03 -7.98 16.50
C PHE A 592 -10.54 -9.44 16.56
N LYS A 593 -10.03 -9.91 17.71
CA LYS A 593 -9.67 -11.33 17.91
C LYS A 593 -10.89 -12.24 17.80
N VAL A 594 -12.03 -11.84 18.37
CA VAL A 594 -13.29 -12.58 18.27
C VAL A 594 -13.76 -12.66 16.82
N LEU A 595 -13.97 -11.52 16.15
CA LEU A 595 -14.47 -11.48 14.77
C LEU A 595 -13.59 -12.31 13.82
N LYS A 596 -12.26 -12.22 13.96
CA LYS A 596 -11.31 -12.85 13.05
C LYS A 596 -11.17 -14.37 13.22
N TYR A 597 -11.32 -14.88 14.45
CA TYR A 597 -10.99 -16.26 14.80
C TYR A 597 -12.15 -17.10 15.31
N GLN A 598 -13.23 -16.51 15.78
CA GLN A 598 -14.37 -17.26 16.28
C GLN A 598 -15.26 -17.73 15.12
N LYS A 599 -15.56 -19.02 15.09
CA LYS A 599 -16.41 -19.64 14.07
C LYS A 599 -17.77 -18.93 13.99
N HIS A 600 -18.21 -18.61 12.77
CA HIS A 600 -19.43 -17.86 12.44
C HIS A 600 -19.51 -16.40 12.95
N ALA A 601 -18.55 -15.88 13.73
CA ALA A 601 -18.61 -14.50 14.22
C ALA A 601 -18.56 -13.47 13.07
N MET A 602 -17.72 -13.75 12.07
CA MET A 602 -17.64 -12.99 10.82
C MET A 602 -18.98 -12.99 10.05
N ASP A 603 -19.65 -14.13 9.95
CA ASP A 603 -20.90 -14.27 9.19
C ASP A 603 -22.08 -13.60 9.89
N LEU A 604 -22.13 -13.70 11.23
CA LEU A 604 -23.11 -13.04 12.09
C LEU A 604 -22.94 -11.51 12.01
N TRP A 605 -21.70 -11.01 12.08
CA TRP A 605 -21.38 -9.60 11.85
C TRP A 605 -21.79 -9.14 10.45
N ASN A 606 -21.38 -9.88 9.41
CA ASN A 606 -21.71 -9.59 8.01
C ASN A 606 -23.22 -9.60 7.72
N SER A 607 -24.00 -10.28 8.55
CA SER A 607 -25.47 -10.33 8.46
C SER A 607 -26.18 -9.36 9.39
N GLY A 608 -25.45 -8.48 10.11
CA GLY A 608 -26.03 -7.48 11.02
C GLY A 608 -26.64 -8.04 12.31
N LEU A 609 -26.32 -9.29 12.68
CA LEU A 609 -26.87 -9.98 13.86
C LEU A 609 -26.04 -9.76 15.14
N ILE A 610 -24.89 -9.10 15.01
CA ILE A 610 -24.03 -8.68 16.11
C ILE A 610 -23.86 -7.17 16.01
N PHE A 611 -24.08 -6.49 17.14
CA PHE A 611 -23.79 -5.08 17.32
C PHE A 611 -22.41 -4.90 17.96
N LEU A 612 -21.78 -3.74 17.78
CA LEU A 612 -20.49 -3.46 18.43
C LEU A 612 -20.72 -3.19 19.92
N PHE A 613 -21.11 -1.96 20.25
CA PHE A 613 -21.58 -1.55 21.57
C PHE A 613 -22.86 -0.73 21.36
N ILE A 614 -23.89 -0.97 22.15
CA ILE A 614 -25.10 -0.15 22.22
C ILE A 614 -25.24 0.33 23.67
N LYS A 615 -25.63 1.59 23.86
CA LYS A 615 -26.01 2.13 25.18
C LYS A 615 -27.36 1.61 25.63
N ASP A 616 -27.56 1.55 26.95
CA ASP A 616 -28.74 0.91 27.53
C ASP A 616 -30.06 1.60 27.17
N GLU A 617 -30.07 2.90 26.90
CA GLU A 617 -31.28 3.62 26.48
C GLU A 617 -31.80 3.12 25.12
N LYS A 618 -30.89 2.90 24.15
CA LYS A 618 -31.25 2.34 22.83
C LYS A 618 -31.62 0.86 22.94
N ILE A 619 -30.98 0.10 23.83
CA ILE A 619 -31.35 -1.29 24.11
C ILE A 619 -32.78 -1.36 24.67
N GLN A 620 -33.16 -0.44 25.57
CA GLN A 620 -34.53 -0.30 26.07
C GLN A 620 -35.50 0.04 24.94
N GLU A 621 -35.20 1.01 24.08
CA GLU A 621 -36.01 1.34 22.89
C GLU A 621 -36.26 0.11 22.00
N TYR A 622 -35.22 -0.70 21.77
CA TYR A 622 -35.30 -1.85 20.87
C TYR A 622 -36.03 -3.04 21.48
N LEU A 623 -35.95 -3.29 22.79
CA LEU A 623 -36.47 -4.52 23.41
C LEU A 623 -37.66 -4.35 24.37
N ASN A 624 -37.92 -3.15 24.89
CA ASN A 624 -38.97 -2.94 25.89
C ASN A 624 -40.35 -3.40 25.36
N GLY A 625 -41.07 -4.19 26.17
CA GLY A 625 -42.37 -4.76 25.83
C GLY A 625 -42.34 -5.85 24.74
N LYS A 626 -41.17 -6.40 24.38
CA LYS A 626 -41.02 -7.39 23.29
C LYS A 626 -40.45 -8.73 23.83
N PRO A 627 -41.23 -9.52 24.59
CA PRO A 627 -40.77 -10.78 25.15
C PRO A 627 -40.41 -11.80 24.06
N GLY A 628 -39.44 -12.67 24.35
CA GLY A 628 -38.96 -13.68 23.41
C GLY A 628 -38.08 -13.15 22.27
N LYS A 629 -37.77 -11.84 22.25
CA LYS A 629 -36.78 -11.20 21.36
C LYS A 629 -35.49 -10.90 22.12
N PHE A 630 -34.35 -10.94 21.42
CA PHE A 630 -33.04 -10.63 22.00
C PHE A 630 -32.12 -9.95 20.98
N LEU A 631 -31.07 -9.28 21.48
CA LEU A 631 -29.96 -8.76 20.68
C LEU A 631 -28.61 -9.28 21.21
N ILE A 632 -27.59 -9.24 20.36
CA ILE A 632 -26.22 -9.67 20.68
C ILE A 632 -25.28 -8.49 20.47
N GLN A 633 -24.46 -8.16 21.47
CA GLN A 633 -23.36 -7.20 21.34
C GLN A 633 -22.07 -7.70 21.98
N PHE A 634 -20.97 -6.99 21.80
CA PHE A 634 -19.75 -7.24 22.58
C PHE A 634 -19.86 -6.62 23.98
N SER A 635 -19.21 -7.24 24.97
CA SER A 635 -19.09 -6.63 26.30
C SER A 635 -18.00 -5.55 26.29
N LEU A 636 -18.31 -4.39 26.88
CA LEU A 636 -17.33 -3.33 27.13
C LEU A 636 -16.36 -3.71 28.26
N ASN A 637 -16.89 -4.39 29.29
CA ASN A 637 -16.20 -4.65 30.56
C ASN A 637 -15.53 -6.03 30.61
N HIS A 638 -15.95 -6.97 29.77
CA HIS A 638 -15.47 -8.35 29.76
C HIS A 638 -14.84 -8.70 28.41
N PRO A 639 -13.50 -8.72 28.29
CA PRO A 639 -12.84 -9.01 27.02
C PRO A 639 -13.12 -10.46 26.58
N TYR A 640 -13.33 -10.66 25.27
CA TYR A 640 -13.68 -11.96 24.67
C TYR A 640 -15.06 -12.51 25.07
N THR A 641 -15.96 -11.64 25.57
CA THR A 641 -17.31 -12.00 26.03
C THR A 641 -18.39 -11.34 25.18
N TRP A 642 -19.41 -12.12 24.83
CA TRP A 642 -20.64 -11.62 24.21
C TRP A 642 -21.66 -11.25 25.29
N VAL A 643 -22.47 -10.23 25.03
CA VAL A 643 -23.63 -9.89 25.86
C VAL A 643 -24.89 -10.11 25.05
N ILE A 644 -25.73 -11.02 25.53
CA ILE A 644 -27.05 -11.28 24.95
C ILE A 644 -28.07 -10.58 25.84
N LYS A 645 -28.68 -9.49 25.33
CA LYS A 645 -29.67 -8.69 26.07
C LYS A 645 -31.08 -9.03 25.61
N TYR A 646 -32.01 -9.17 26.55
CA TYR A 646 -33.40 -9.54 26.28
C TYR A 646 -34.37 -8.93 27.30
N PHE A 647 -35.65 -8.78 26.94
CA PHE A 647 -36.69 -8.33 27.86
C PHE A 647 -37.32 -9.52 28.61
N ASP A 648 -37.28 -9.50 29.94
CA ASP A 648 -37.95 -10.48 30.79
C ASP A 648 -39.34 -9.98 31.18
N GLU A 649 -40.38 -10.66 30.70
CA GLU A 649 -41.78 -10.35 30.95
C GLU A 649 -42.16 -10.42 32.44
N LYS A 650 -41.49 -11.25 33.24
CA LYS A 650 -41.83 -11.46 34.65
C LYS A 650 -41.38 -10.30 35.55
N GLU A 651 -40.24 -9.71 35.22
CA GLU A 651 -39.63 -8.61 35.98
C GLU A 651 -39.78 -7.25 35.25
N SER A 652 -40.36 -7.26 34.04
CA SER A 652 -40.56 -6.09 33.19
C SER A 652 -39.30 -5.26 32.96
N MET A 653 -38.14 -5.93 32.94
CA MET A 653 -36.82 -5.31 32.80
C MET A 653 -35.95 -6.05 31.80
N ILE A 654 -34.89 -5.39 31.34
CA ILE A 654 -33.91 -6.01 30.46
C ILE A 654 -32.89 -6.78 31.28
N LYS A 655 -32.67 -8.04 30.90
CA LYS A 655 -31.68 -8.94 31.47
C LYS A 655 -30.58 -9.23 30.46
N GLU A 656 -29.45 -9.65 30.99
CA GLU A 656 -28.24 -9.92 30.23
C GLU A 656 -27.74 -11.34 30.49
N ILE A 657 -27.25 -11.99 29.44
CA ILE A 657 -26.52 -13.25 29.53
C ILE A 657 -25.13 -12.97 28.97
N LEU A 658 -24.12 -13.12 29.83
CA LEU A 658 -22.71 -13.09 29.42
C LEU A 658 -22.34 -14.45 28.86
N VAL A 659 -21.65 -14.48 27.71
CA VAL A 659 -21.15 -15.69 27.07
C VAL A 659 -19.65 -15.54 26.82
N ASP A 660 -18.84 -16.10 27.70
CA ASP A 660 -17.38 -16.10 27.61
C ASP A 660 -16.92 -17.16 26.58
N MET A 661 -16.07 -16.75 25.64
CA MET A 661 -15.62 -17.63 24.56
C MET A 661 -14.70 -18.79 24.99
N LYS A 662 -14.07 -18.71 26.17
CA LYS A 662 -13.23 -19.75 26.74
C LYS A 662 -14.06 -20.72 27.57
N LEU A 663 -14.97 -20.21 28.41
CA LEU A 663 -15.75 -20.98 29.39
C LEU A 663 -17.04 -21.56 28.80
N ASP A 664 -17.86 -20.75 28.14
CA ASP A 664 -19.22 -21.15 27.73
C ASP A 664 -19.24 -21.82 26.36
N LEU A 665 -18.36 -21.38 25.46
CA LEU A 665 -18.21 -21.99 24.14
C LEU A 665 -17.25 -23.19 24.21
N THR A 666 -17.53 -24.19 25.04
CA THR A 666 -16.69 -25.40 25.20
C THR A 666 -17.04 -26.51 24.20
N GLY A 667 -16.16 -27.50 24.08
CA GLY A 667 -16.29 -28.63 23.14
C GLY A 667 -15.39 -28.53 21.88
N ASP A 668 -15.57 -29.49 20.97
CA ASP A 668 -14.79 -29.58 19.73
C ASP A 668 -14.90 -28.34 18.84
N ARG A 669 -13.88 -28.10 18.00
CA ARG A 669 -13.84 -26.98 17.03
C ARG A 669 -15.08 -26.89 16.12
N ALA A 670 -15.76 -28.01 15.87
CA ALA A 670 -17.00 -28.03 15.10
C ALA A 670 -18.16 -27.33 15.83
N ASN A 671 -18.27 -27.53 17.15
CA ASN A 671 -19.39 -27.13 18.01
C ASN A 671 -19.12 -25.88 18.83
N LYS A 672 -17.85 -25.49 19.03
CA LYS A 672 -17.38 -24.27 19.70
C LYS A 672 -17.76 -22.99 18.91
N SER A 673 -19.05 -22.66 18.88
CA SER A 673 -19.58 -21.47 18.18
C SER A 673 -20.72 -20.81 18.95
N LEU A 674 -20.88 -19.49 18.78
CA LEU A 674 -21.98 -18.74 19.39
C LEU A 674 -23.34 -19.20 18.85
N VAL A 675 -23.40 -19.58 17.56
CA VAL A 675 -24.60 -20.15 16.92
C VAL A 675 -25.09 -21.38 17.68
N THR A 676 -24.20 -22.34 17.93
CA THR A 676 -24.50 -23.58 18.69
C THR A 676 -24.96 -23.28 20.12
N TYR A 677 -24.34 -22.29 20.77
CA TYR A 677 -24.73 -21.88 22.12
C TYR A 677 -26.15 -21.31 22.15
N ILE A 678 -26.53 -20.46 21.19
CA ILE A 678 -27.87 -19.87 21.08
C ILE A 678 -28.93 -20.96 20.83
N GLU A 679 -28.66 -21.91 19.95
CA GLU A 679 -29.59 -23.01 19.66
C GLU A 679 -29.87 -23.88 20.89
N ASN A 680 -28.82 -24.23 21.63
CA ASN A 680 -28.92 -25.15 22.76
C ASN A 680 -29.52 -24.49 24.01
N ASN A 681 -29.07 -23.27 24.34
CA ASN A 681 -29.39 -22.62 25.63
C ASN A 681 -30.55 -21.61 25.53
N LEU A 682 -30.77 -21.01 24.36
CA LEU A 682 -31.74 -19.92 24.17
C LEU A 682 -33.00 -20.41 23.43
N GLN A 683 -33.50 -21.58 23.78
CA GLN A 683 -34.66 -22.22 23.13
C GLN A 683 -35.96 -21.40 23.27
N SER A 684 -36.15 -20.73 24.41
CA SER A 684 -37.30 -19.87 24.70
C SER A 684 -37.43 -18.65 23.77
N PHE A 685 -36.32 -18.20 23.18
CA PHE A 685 -36.28 -17.03 22.31
C PHE A 685 -36.69 -17.40 20.88
N LYS A 686 -37.56 -16.58 20.29
CA LYS A 686 -38.15 -16.82 18.95
C LYS A 686 -37.48 -15.96 17.87
N GLU A 687 -37.11 -14.74 18.21
CA GLU A 687 -36.60 -13.76 17.25
C GLU A 687 -35.28 -13.14 17.71
N ILE A 688 -34.39 -12.90 16.74
CA ILE A 688 -33.10 -12.23 16.93
C ILE A 688 -33.15 -10.85 16.27
N CYS A 689 -32.60 -9.85 16.96
CA CYS A 689 -32.43 -8.50 16.47
C CYS A 689 -31.37 -8.44 15.36
N GLN A 690 -31.70 -7.78 14.25
CA GLN A 690 -30.82 -7.55 13.11
C GLN A 690 -30.78 -6.05 12.78
N PHE A 691 -29.59 -5.52 12.53
CA PHE A 691 -29.39 -4.20 11.96
C PHE A 691 -29.25 -4.28 10.44
N ASP A 692 -30.24 -3.77 9.69
CA ASP A 692 -30.11 -3.58 8.25
C ASP A 692 -29.45 -2.23 7.98
N GLN A 693 -28.17 -2.29 7.63
CA GLN A 693 -27.37 -1.11 7.29
C GLN A 693 -27.86 -0.37 6.05
N LYS A 694 -28.58 -1.01 5.12
CA LYS A 694 -29.06 -0.35 3.88
C LYS A 694 -30.18 0.65 4.18
N HIS A 695 -31.04 0.30 5.12
CA HIS A 695 -32.18 1.12 5.53
C HIS A 695 -31.91 1.88 6.84
N ASN A 696 -30.77 1.61 7.50
CA ASN A 696 -30.43 2.10 8.84
C ASN A 696 -31.53 1.79 9.87
N GLN A 697 -32.04 0.55 9.84
CA GLN A 697 -33.20 0.11 10.61
C GLN A 697 -32.94 -1.20 11.37
N ILE A 698 -33.71 -1.38 12.44
CA ILE A 698 -33.72 -2.61 13.24
C ILE A 698 -34.89 -3.48 12.78
N HIS A 699 -34.59 -4.73 12.46
CA HIS A 699 -35.58 -5.76 12.17
C HIS A 699 -35.43 -6.92 13.16
N PHE A 700 -36.50 -7.71 13.31
CA PHE A 700 -36.47 -8.94 14.08
C PHE A 700 -36.68 -10.11 13.12
N LEU A 701 -35.71 -11.01 13.07
CA LEU A 701 -35.76 -12.21 12.23
C LEU A 701 -36.11 -13.43 13.08
N ASN A 702 -36.72 -14.45 12.46
CA ASN A 702 -36.85 -15.76 13.10
C ASN A 702 -35.46 -16.31 13.45
N LYS A 703 -35.23 -16.62 14.74
CA LYS A 703 -33.93 -17.07 15.26
C LYS A 703 -33.42 -18.29 14.51
N ASN A 704 -34.26 -19.31 14.32
CA ASN A 704 -33.84 -20.58 13.73
C ASN A 704 -33.51 -20.43 12.24
N GLU A 705 -34.28 -19.60 11.53
CA GLU A 705 -34.01 -19.29 10.12
C GLU A 705 -32.69 -18.53 9.96
N ALA A 706 -32.49 -17.45 10.72
CA ALA A 706 -31.27 -16.65 10.68
C ALA A 706 -30.01 -17.49 10.99
N LEU A 707 -30.05 -18.31 12.04
CA LEU A 707 -28.93 -19.20 12.40
C LEU A 707 -28.69 -20.30 11.35
N THR A 708 -29.74 -20.79 10.69
CA THR A 708 -29.62 -21.75 9.58
C THR A 708 -28.92 -21.12 8.36
N GLN A 709 -29.31 -19.89 7.98
CA GLN A 709 -28.66 -19.15 6.89
C GLN A 709 -27.17 -18.90 7.18
N ILE A 710 -26.80 -18.63 8.43
CA ILE A 710 -25.40 -18.46 8.85
C ILE A 710 -24.60 -19.76 8.70
N LYS A 711 -25.15 -20.89 9.14
CA LYS A 711 -24.50 -22.21 8.99
C LYS A 711 -24.27 -22.61 7.54
N GLN A 712 -25.15 -22.20 6.63
CA GLN A 712 -25.05 -22.51 5.19
C GLN A 712 -23.95 -21.71 4.46
N LYS A 713 -23.39 -20.65 5.06
CA LYS A 713 -22.31 -19.84 4.48
C LYS A 713 -20.90 -20.37 4.77
N THR A 714 -20.75 -21.31 5.70
CA THR A 714 -19.46 -21.83 6.20
C THR A 714 -19.15 -23.21 5.67
#